data_AF-A0A950QLL5-F1
#
_entry.id   AF-A0A950QLL5-F1
#
_cell.length_a   1.000
_cell.length_b   1.000
_cell.length_c   1.000
_cell.angle_alpha   90.00
_cell.angle_beta   90.00
_cell.angle_gamma   90.00
#
_symmetry.space_group_name_H-M   'P 1'
#
loop_
_entity.id
_entity.type
_entity.pdbx_description
1 polymer ?
#
loop_
_entity_poly.entity_id
_entity_poly.type
_entity_poly.pdbx_seq_one_letter_code
_entity_poly.pdbx_strand_id
1 'polypeptide(L)'
;MNRHLLIAFAFTISLAPGARAYDEVKVKSTLALADKKAEPTLLRFDPSGAAWTVNAGVDAIQKISDQGTVAVSVATGKKGAIKEVADFTFMANGAMAVADAGAKKILILENKATDKKSEWKKPAVVAQFDVDKPACLAVSGDRIVAVAYAGEPVIDLFSLEGVQLHRLSALEKDAIDQINRVAFAADGTLWALDARKGKLHRWAADRKYKGATEGLEGATDLSVDPFGFAYVSIEKGKWKEVNPAGAVTGTFGSKGKEPGQMASPVGIAADGERVWVAEAGNHRLQIFNVKNREKQNRLLSGPAAFIQVKLEGVRKDPLESLVYLPNGEAIARRPKNIIEHLSKDGKGTAWKKKSKKEAGVGNPSSFAVDAAGKLWVSDQSDDTIKQVSADGAIAATLGKKGKKEGSLSHPSFLSVRPDGSVVVADRGDSRVQVLGKDGLYLFSVGKSGKLAGQFKTVTGMAANAKTIAILDADRNALLFFDSTGKFMSEVANVENQTAYWTKPVALASDAQGRFYVLDPGAHRVRAFDADGLFLADFSITGRGLACGPDGKVAVIDEKQTSVYQVHFVPHALAKVNVEDQSGNIAVSWDASGEAASYRVYRSSVDGSFTLVGSTSGVTLTDSDTTPATKYVYAVAGVGDGGHEGAWTASQPIKASRRKDVSLVSIDSVNLRPVFTAAFKYYVKTPVGEVVIHNNDDKPFRNVKLSLTVAKYCDFPTETTIPEIGAGQKVTVPVTLTLNEKVLELTENTPVQADAHVVYFEDNKEKDISQNAPITLYSRNAISWMDKARIASFVTPRDTPIVEFARAGIRAYVGTLKGSTVTKPLAKAALFYESVNALGITYVPDPTSPISMVLGKPDAIDYVQFPRETLRRKTGDCDDTTALMSALLESIGVHTAAVYVPGHILLMADTEETDPTVIGLPEERFVQYQGTYWVPIETTQFGNGKDFLAAWQSAIGLIRAAEAKNEAEFVPMADASAVYAPVTLVDADPNTPAFPEDKVKTSFPAILAKLQKERFEAKLDHIQQEIKAKPDDRFLQIELGMVYAEGGKADDARKIFESLMKPEESAEIRASAQNNIGNLDYLAGDYKGAAAAYAEAAQLAPDDGGILVNQARAAWRLGDKDKARAFALDGEKRLKDWREYAGDLPGELLPK
;
A
#
# COMPACT_ATOMS: atom_id res chain seq x y z
N MET A 1 -24.39 16.54 -76.67
CA MET A 1 -24.28 18.02 -76.75
C MET A 1 -24.74 18.57 -75.40
N ASN A 2 -23.78 18.86 -74.51
CA ASN A 2 -23.26 20.20 -74.11
C ASN A 2 -24.07 20.80 -72.94
N ARG A 3 -23.58 20.77 -71.68
CA ARG A 3 -22.48 21.55 -71.03
C ARG A 3 -22.88 22.99 -70.67
N HIS A 4 -22.88 23.29 -69.36
CA HIS A 4 -22.22 24.40 -68.64
C HIS A 4 -22.73 24.39 -67.18
N LEU A 5 -21.98 23.86 -66.21
CA LEU A 5 -20.88 24.45 -65.42
C LEU A 5 -21.31 25.65 -64.54
N LEU A 6 -21.51 25.39 -63.24
CA LEU A 6 -21.54 26.41 -62.19
C LEU A 6 -20.52 26.01 -61.12
N ILE A 7 -19.56 26.90 -60.93
CA ILE A 7 -18.31 26.74 -60.17
C ILE A 7 -18.62 26.98 -58.69
N ALA A 8 -18.46 25.96 -57.86
CA ALA A 8 -18.36 26.11 -56.41
C ALA A 8 -16.88 26.21 -56.05
N PHE A 9 -16.49 27.32 -55.42
CA PHE A 9 -15.18 27.53 -54.80
C PHE A 9 -15.02 26.53 -53.63
N ALA A 10 -14.49 25.35 -53.92
CA ALA A 10 -13.89 24.49 -52.91
C ALA A 10 -12.48 25.04 -52.64
N PHE A 11 -12.27 25.62 -51.46
CA PHE A 11 -10.94 25.71 -50.89
C PHE A 11 -10.47 24.28 -50.61
N THR A 12 -9.79 23.68 -51.59
CA THR A 12 -8.97 22.50 -51.38
C THR A 12 -7.81 22.92 -50.49
N ILE A 13 -7.97 22.73 -49.17
CA ILE A 13 -6.80 22.49 -48.33
C ILE A 13 -6.27 21.12 -48.77
N SER A 14 -5.31 21.17 -49.70
CA SER A 14 -4.38 20.08 -49.95
C SER A 14 -3.61 19.84 -48.65
N LEU A 15 -4.11 18.93 -47.81
CA LEU A 15 -3.28 18.31 -46.79
C LEU A 15 -2.30 17.40 -47.53
N ALA A 16 -1.03 17.82 -47.54
CA ALA A 16 0.07 17.01 -48.01
C ALA A 16 0.01 15.58 -47.41
N PRO A 17 0.32 14.52 -48.17
CA PRO A 17 0.47 13.19 -47.62
C PRO A 17 1.78 13.16 -46.82
N GLY A 18 1.69 13.41 -45.51
CA GLY A 18 2.88 13.44 -44.67
C GLY A 18 2.71 13.94 -43.23
N ALA A 19 1.50 14.14 -42.72
CA ALA A 19 1.30 14.51 -41.32
C ALA A 19 1.47 13.27 -40.43
N ARG A 20 2.59 13.20 -39.70
CA ARG A 20 2.82 12.20 -38.65
C ARG A 20 1.71 12.32 -37.59
N ALA A 21 0.95 11.26 -37.35
CA ALA A 21 -0.03 11.19 -36.25
C ALA A 21 0.63 11.18 -34.86
N TYR A 22 1.94 10.91 -34.81
CA TYR A 22 2.73 10.87 -33.60
C TYR A 22 3.50 12.18 -33.39
N ASP A 23 3.36 12.73 -32.19
CA ASP A 23 4.24 13.79 -31.70
C ASP A 23 5.62 13.22 -31.31
N GLU A 24 5.63 12.03 -30.69
CA GLU A 24 6.83 11.43 -30.12
C GLU A 24 6.66 9.92 -29.82
N VAL A 25 7.66 9.11 -30.20
CA VAL A 25 7.85 7.74 -29.69
C VAL A 25 9.25 7.65 -29.09
N LYS A 26 9.33 7.28 -27.82
CA LYS A 26 10.58 7.16 -27.08
C LYS A 26 10.70 5.78 -26.46
N VAL A 27 11.87 5.16 -26.58
CA VAL A 27 12.19 3.98 -25.79
C VAL A 27 12.32 4.42 -24.34
N LYS A 28 11.42 3.95 -23.47
CA LYS A 28 11.46 4.21 -22.04
C LYS A 28 12.49 3.32 -21.36
N SER A 29 12.47 2.02 -21.68
CA SER A 29 13.39 1.05 -21.11
C SER A 29 13.44 -0.24 -21.93
N THR A 30 14.51 -0.99 -21.71
CA THR A 30 14.74 -2.32 -22.24
C THR A 30 15.00 -3.25 -21.07
N LEU A 31 14.16 -4.28 -20.91
CA LEU A 31 14.22 -5.21 -19.79
C LEU A 31 14.70 -6.58 -20.30
N ALA A 32 15.77 -7.10 -19.71
CA ALA A 32 16.17 -8.48 -19.97
C ALA A 32 15.13 -9.44 -19.37
N LEU A 33 14.76 -10.49 -20.10
CA LEU A 33 13.92 -11.54 -19.53
C LEU A 33 14.76 -12.36 -18.54
N ALA A 34 14.21 -12.61 -17.34
CA ALA A 34 14.92 -13.26 -16.24
C ALA A 34 15.42 -14.68 -16.57
N ASP A 35 14.72 -15.42 -17.45
CA ASP A 35 15.15 -16.70 -17.97
C ASP A 35 15.61 -16.58 -19.43
N LYS A 36 16.90 -16.76 -19.68
CA LYS A 36 17.50 -16.68 -21.02
C LYS A 36 17.05 -17.82 -21.95
N LYS A 37 16.42 -18.87 -21.43
CA LYS A 37 15.84 -19.97 -22.22
C LYS A 37 14.36 -19.77 -22.53
N ALA A 38 13.71 -18.81 -21.87
CA ALA A 38 12.32 -18.49 -22.06
C ALA A 38 12.16 -17.54 -23.26
N GLU A 39 11.56 -18.05 -24.34
CA GLU A 39 11.18 -17.23 -25.49
C GLU A 39 9.74 -16.75 -25.32
N PRO A 40 9.47 -15.44 -25.18
CA PRO A 40 8.10 -14.97 -25.01
C PRO A 40 7.31 -15.21 -26.30
N THR A 41 6.06 -15.63 -26.17
CA THR A 41 5.18 -15.92 -27.32
C THR A 41 3.94 -15.04 -27.37
N LEU A 42 3.57 -14.44 -26.23
CA LEU A 42 2.38 -13.58 -26.08
C LEU A 42 2.67 -12.49 -25.06
N LEU A 43 2.04 -11.33 -25.22
CA LEU A 43 2.11 -10.25 -24.24
C LEU A 43 0.75 -9.56 -24.09
N ARG A 44 0.24 -9.45 -22.87
CA ARG A 44 -1.06 -8.82 -22.57
C ARG A 44 -0.96 -7.96 -21.33
N PHE A 45 -1.83 -6.95 -21.21
CA PHE A 45 -2.00 -6.19 -19.97
C PHE A 45 -3.21 -6.69 -19.17
N ASP A 46 -3.06 -6.72 -17.85
CA ASP A 46 -4.20 -6.77 -16.93
C ASP A 46 -4.84 -5.38 -16.78
N PRO A 47 -6.02 -5.24 -16.14
CA PRO A 47 -6.69 -3.95 -15.98
C PRO A 47 -5.91 -2.91 -15.15
N SER A 48 -4.88 -3.34 -14.40
CA SER A 48 -3.97 -2.43 -13.70
C SER A 48 -2.84 -1.91 -14.58
N GLY A 49 -2.78 -2.35 -15.85
CA GLY A 49 -1.72 -2.02 -16.80
C GLY A 49 -0.42 -2.78 -16.56
N ALA A 50 -0.45 -3.91 -15.85
CA ALA A 50 0.72 -4.75 -15.64
C ALA A 50 0.85 -5.82 -16.74
N ALA A 51 2.09 -6.11 -17.14
CA ALA A 51 2.40 -7.01 -18.26
C ALA A 51 2.37 -8.49 -17.85
N TRP A 52 1.76 -9.31 -18.70
CA TRP A 52 1.72 -10.76 -18.58
C TRP A 52 2.21 -11.40 -19.88
N THR A 53 3.02 -12.46 -19.75
CA THR A 53 3.62 -13.18 -20.88
C THR A 53 3.45 -14.68 -20.74
N VAL A 54 3.45 -15.37 -21.87
CA VAL A 54 3.69 -16.82 -21.96
C VAL A 54 5.06 -17.02 -22.58
N ASN A 55 5.83 -17.95 -22.04
CA ASN A 55 7.15 -18.27 -22.57
C ASN A 55 7.18 -19.71 -23.09
N ALA A 56 7.74 -19.91 -24.28
CA ALA A 56 7.93 -21.23 -24.85
C ALA A 56 8.75 -22.11 -23.89
N GLY A 57 8.28 -23.34 -23.66
CA GLY A 57 8.92 -24.29 -22.75
C GLY A 57 8.68 -24.04 -21.25
N VAL A 58 7.93 -22.98 -20.88
CA VAL A 58 7.52 -22.71 -19.51
C VAL A 58 6.05 -23.07 -19.34
N ASP A 59 5.77 -24.03 -18.46
CA ASP A 59 4.41 -24.44 -18.08
C ASP A 59 3.73 -23.39 -17.18
N ALA A 60 3.73 -22.10 -17.57
CA ALA A 60 3.06 -21.02 -16.85
C ALA A 60 2.72 -19.77 -17.70
N ILE A 61 1.65 -19.07 -17.33
CA ILE A 61 1.41 -17.66 -17.68
C ILE A 61 2.00 -16.79 -16.56
N GLN A 62 2.85 -15.82 -16.89
CA GLN A 62 3.66 -15.10 -15.90
C GLN A 62 3.44 -13.59 -15.93
N LYS A 63 3.21 -12.99 -14.76
CA LYS A 63 3.20 -11.53 -14.56
C LYS A 63 4.63 -11.03 -14.44
N ILE A 64 5.01 -10.04 -15.26
CA ILE A 64 6.35 -9.48 -15.29
C ILE A 64 6.33 -8.10 -14.60
N SER A 65 7.26 -7.89 -13.68
CA SER A 65 7.46 -6.60 -13.01
C SER A 65 8.05 -5.56 -13.97
N ASP A 66 8.02 -4.29 -13.56
CA ASP A 66 8.71 -3.19 -14.23
C ASP A 66 10.26 -3.36 -14.28
N GLN A 67 10.80 -4.27 -13.47
CA GLN A 67 12.22 -4.67 -13.46
C GLN A 67 12.50 -5.93 -14.31
N GLY A 68 11.50 -6.50 -14.99
CA GLY A 68 11.67 -7.69 -15.84
C GLY A 68 11.71 -9.03 -15.09
N THR A 69 11.35 -9.04 -13.79
CA THR A 69 11.30 -10.26 -12.97
C THR A 69 9.88 -10.85 -12.91
N VAL A 70 9.77 -12.16 -12.74
CA VAL A 70 8.47 -12.84 -12.58
C VAL A 70 7.91 -12.54 -11.19
N ALA A 71 6.80 -11.82 -11.12
CA ALA A 71 6.11 -11.49 -9.88
C ALA A 71 5.09 -12.57 -9.47
N VAL A 72 4.35 -13.09 -10.44
CA VAL A 72 3.26 -14.05 -10.25
C VAL A 72 3.28 -15.07 -11.39
N SER A 73 2.85 -16.31 -11.15
CA SER A 73 2.74 -17.36 -12.17
C SER A 73 1.46 -18.17 -12.01
N VAL A 74 0.76 -18.40 -13.12
CA VAL A 74 -0.38 -19.32 -13.25
C VAL A 74 0.12 -20.60 -13.92
N ALA A 75 0.08 -21.74 -13.22
CA ALA A 75 0.58 -23.00 -13.76
C ALA A 75 -0.25 -23.54 -14.95
N THR A 76 0.43 -24.06 -15.97
CA THR A 76 -0.16 -24.72 -17.16
C THR A 76 0.42 -26.14 -17.33
N GLY A 77 0.14 -26.80 -18.46
CA GLY A 77 0.68 -28.12 -18.78
C GLY A 77 0.17 -29.24 -17.87
N LYS A 78 1.05 -30.16 -17.47
CA LYS A 78 0.69 -31.34 -16.65
C LYS A 78 0.17 -30.98 -15.26
N LYS A 79 0.65 -29.87 -14.69
CA LYS A 79 0.36 -29.44 -13.31
C LYS A 79 -0.75 -28.41 -13.22
N GLY A 80 -1.14 -27.81 -14.35
CA GLY A 80 -2.15 -26.75 -14.43
C GLY A 80 -3.54 -27.22 -14.86
N ALA A 81 -4.52 -26.35 -14.60
CA ALA A 81 -5.87 -26.47 -15.16
C ALA A 81 -5.87 -26.26 -16.68
N ILE A 82 -4.95 -25.41 -17.17
CA ILE A 82 -4.73 -25.13 -18.60
C ILE A 82 -3.72 -26.14 -19.15
N LYS A 83 -4.02 -26.80 -20.27
CA LYS A 83 -3.15 -27.79 -20.91
C LYS A 83 -2.18 -27.16 -21.89
N GLU A 84 -2.66 -26.30 -22.79
CA GLU A 84 -1.81 -25.62 -23.77
C GLU A 84 -2.39 -24.23 -24.08
N VAL A 85 -1.65 -23.17 -23.75
CA VAL A 85 -2.11 -21.79 -23.98
C VAL A 85 -1.89 -21.40 -25.43
N ALA A 86 -2.97 -21.26 -26.20
CA ALA A 86 -2.91 -20.68 -27.55
C ALA A 86 -2.96 -19.15 -27.52
N ASP A 87 -3.80 -18.60 -26.64
CA ASP A 87 -3.92 -17.16 -26.38
C ASP A 87 -4.59 -16.92 -25.01
N PHE A 88 -4.47 -15.71 -24.49
CA PHE A 88 -5.19 -15.28 -23.29
C PHE A 88 -5.45 -13.77 -23.32
N THR A 89 -6.40 -13.33 -22.49
CA THR A 89 -6.68 -11.91 -22.27
C THR A 89 -7.31 -11.69 -20.90
N PHE A 90 -7.43 -10.43 -20.49
CA PHE A 90 -8.09 -10.06 -19.25
C PHE A 90 -9.41 -9.35 -19.51
N MET A 91 -10.37 -9.62 -18.63
CA MET A 91 -11.63 -8.91 -18.52
C MET A 91 -11.46 -7.70 -17.59
N ALA A 92 -12.35 -6.70 -17.69
CA ALA A 92 -12.30 -5.48 -16.88
C ALA A 92 -12.36 -5.75 -15.36
N ASN A 93 -13.01 -6.83 -14.93
CA ASN A 93 -13.06 -7.26 -13.53
C ASN A 93 -11.79 -7.99 -13.05
N GLY A 94 -10.77 -8.11 -13.89
CA GLY A 94 -9.51 -8.81 -13.57
C GLY A 94 -9.54 -10.32 -13.79
N ALA A 95 -10.66 -10.91 -14.22
CA ALA A 95 -10.70 -12.32 -14.61
C ALA A 95 -9.87 -12.56 -15.88
N MET A 96 -9.26 -13.75 -15.99
CA MET A 96 -8.44 -14.15 -17.13
C MET A 96 -9.19 -15.14 -18.00
N ALA A 97 -9.31 -14.85 -19.29
CA ALA A 97 -9.85 -15.78 -20.28
C ALA A 97 -8.71 -16.42 -21.07
N VAL A 98 -8.73 -17.74 -21.23
CA VAL A 98 -7.65 -18.53 -21.84
C VAL A 98 -8.20 -19.47 -22.90
N ALA A 99 -7.56 -19.48 -24.08
CA ALA A 99 -7.81 -20.43 -25.15
C ALA A 99 -6.87 -21.60 -24.94
N ASP A 100 -7.44 -22.72 -24.49
CA ASP A 100 -6.72 -23.95 -24.23
C ASP A 100 -6.82 -24.88 -25.45
N ALA A 101 -5.80 -24.83 -26.31
CA ALA A 101 -5.75 -25.65 -27.52
C ALA A 101 -5.66 -27.14 -27.21
N GLY A 102 -4.94 -27.50 -26.15
CA GLY A 102 -4.69 -28.87 -25.73
C GLY A 102 -5.94 -29.53 -25.14
N ALA A 103 -6.73 -28.76 -24.38
CA ALA A 103 -8.02 -29.23 -23.87
C ALA A 103 -9.19 -29.03 -24.82
N LYS A 104 -9.03 -28.23 -25.90
CA LYS A 104 -10.09 -27.78 -26.81
C LYS A 104 -11.20 -26.99 -26.09
N LYS A 105 -10.79 -26.02 -25.27
CA LYS A 105 -11.70 -25.25 -24.42
C LYS A 105 -11.35 -23.77 -24.36
N ILE A 106 -12.35 -22.96 -24.02
CA ILE A 106 -12.14 -21.66 -23.42
C ILE A 106 -12.33 -21.79 -21.91
N LEU A 107 -11.41 -21.23 -21.13
CA LEU A 107 -11.44 -21.21 -19.67
C LEU A 107 -11.53 -19.76 -19.18
N ILE A 108 -12.43 -19.48 -18.23
CA ILE A 108 -12.50 -18.20 -17.51
C ILE A 108 -12.05 -18.43 -16.07
N LEU A 109 -11.02 -17.71 -15.64
CA LEU A 109 -10.31 -17.91 -14.39
C LEU A 109 -10.41 -16.67 -13.51
N GLU A 110 -10.76 -16.86 -12.23
CA GLU A 110 -10.76 -15.79 -11.24
C GLU A 110 -9.73 -16.02 -10.13
N ASN A 111 -9.17 -14.91 -9.64
CA ASN A 111 -8.28 -14.91 -8.49
C ASN A 111 -9.11 -15.00 -7.19
N LYS A 112 -8.86 -16.04 -6.38
CA LYS A 112 -9.52 -16.25 -5.07
C LYS A 112 -8.60 -15.99 -3.87
N ALA A 113 -7.40 -15.44 -4.07
CA ALA A 113 -6.47 -15.20 -2.97
C ALA A 113 -6.90 -13.99 -2.11
N THR A 114 -6.92 -14.17 -0.79
CA THR A 114 -7.15 -13.09 0.19
C THR A 114 -5.86 -12.37 0.59
N ASP A 115 -4.69 -12.90 0.21
CA ASP A 115 -3.39 -12.25 0.41
C ASP A 115 -2.69 -11.96 -0.92
N LYS A 116 -1.84 -10.92 -0.96
CA LYS A 116 -1.10 -10.50 -2.15
C LYS A 116 0.03 -11.48 -2.56
N LYS A 117 0.48 -12.38 -1.68
CA LYS A 117 1.61 -13.31 -1.91
C LYS A 117 1.18 -14.66 -2.51
N SER A 118 -0.12 -14.92 -2.57
CA SER A 118 -0.73 -16.16 -3.06
C SER A 118 -1.66 -15.96 -4.25
N GLU A 119 -1.76 -14.72 -4.76
CA GLU A 119 -2.50 -14.38 -5.98
C GLU A 119 -2.18 -15.38 -7.11
N TRP A 120 -3.23 -15.89 -7.75
CA TRP A 120 -3.15 -16.77 -8.92
C TRP A 120 -2.43 -18.13 -8.74
N LYS A 121 -2.05 -18.54 -7.52
CA LYS A 121 -1.47 -19.88 -7.29
C LYS A 121 -2.46 -21.03 -7.51
N LYS A 122 -3.75 -20.79 -7.26
CA LYS A 122 -4.86 -21.74 -7.46
C LYS A 122 -6.09 -20.99 -7.98
N PRO A 123 -6.08 -20.52 -9.24
CA PRO A 123 -7.22 -19.78 -9.77
C PRO A 123 -8.45 -20.69 -9.85
N ALA A 124 -9.62 -20.12 -9.63
CA ALA A 124 -10.88 -20.84 -9.81
C ALA A 124 -11.31 -20.75 -11.26
N VAL A 125 -11.63 -21.89 -11.88
CA VAL A 125 -12.35 -21.91 -13.16
C VAL A 125 -13.81 -21.55 -12.85
N VAL A 126 -14.23 -20.36 -13.25
CA VAL A 126 -15.60 -19.85 -13.00
C VAL A 126 -16.53 -20.12 -14.17
N ALA A 127 -16.00 -20.23 -15.38
CA ALA A 127 -16.72 -20.71 -16.56
C ALA A 127 -15.76 -21.47 -17.49
N GLN A 128 -16.30 -22.42 -18.25
CA GLN A 128 -15.58 -23.10 -19.33
C GLN A 128 -16.56 -23.64 -20.36
N PHE A 129 -16.13 -23.70 -21.62
CA PHE A 129 -16.91 -24.31 -22.69
C PHE A 129 -16.03 -24.89 -23.78
N ASP A 130 -16.58 -25.90 -24.46
CA ASP A 130 -15.87 -26.65 -25.49
C ASP A 130 -15.89 -25.89 -26.83
N VAL A 131 -14.75 -25.87 -27.51
CA VAL A 131 -14.53 -25.23 -28.82
C VAL A 131 -13.57 -26.08 -29.63
N ASP A 132 -13.58 -26.01 -30.97
CA ASP A 132 -12.63 -26.83 -31.76
C ASP A 132 -11.30 -26.11 -31.98
N LYS A 133 -10.19 -26.67 -31.48
CA LYS A 133 -8.80 -26.19 -31.70
C LYS A 133 -8.68 -24.64 -31.69
N PRO A 134 -8.98 -23.97 -30.56
CA PRO A 134 -8.92 -22.52 -30.49
C PRO A 134 -7.49 -22.02 -30.72
N ALA A 135 -7.32 -21.03 -31.60
CA ALA A 135 -6.02 -20.44 -31.94
C ALA A 135 -5.80 -19.09 -31.26
N CYS A 136 -6.83 -18.27 -31.14
CA CYS A 136 -6.79 -17.02 -30.39
C CYS A 136 -8.16 -16.64 -29.86
N LEU A 137 -8.19 -15.73 -28.88
CA LEU A 137 -9.43 -15.24 -28.31
C LEU A 137 -9.34 -13.75 -27.94
N ALA A 138 -10.48 -13.09 -27.91
CA ALA A 138 -10.63 -11.77 -27.30
C ALA A 138 -11.93 -11.72 -26.51
N VAL A 139 -11.95 -10.91 -25.45
CA VAL A 139 -13.17 -10.66 -24.68
C VAL A 139 -13.46 -9.17 -24.72
N SER A 140 -14.66 -8.80 -25.15
CA SER A 140 -15.13 -7.42 -25.16
C SER A 140 -15.62 -6.97 -23.78
N GLY A 141 -15.79 -5.66 -23.57
CA GLY A 141 -16.23 -5.10 -22.28
C GLY A 141 -17.61 -5.60 -21.81
N ASP A 142 -18.49 -5.87 -22.75
CA ASP A 142 -19.82 -6.50 -22.57
C ASP A 142 -19.78 -8.04 -22.46
N ARG A 143 -18.57 -8.60 -22.36
CA ARG A 143 -18.29 -10.01 -22.10
C ARG A 143 -18.71 -10.95 -23.24
N ILE A 144 -18.57 -10.52 -24.49
CA ILE A 144 -18.58 -11.45 -25.64
C ILE A 144 -17.19 -12.03 -25.82
N VAL A 145 -17.11 -13.36 -26.00
CA VAL A 145 -15.88 -14.06 -26.29
C VAL A 145 -15.79 -14.29 -27.79
N ALA A 146 -14.88 -13.61 -28.48
CA ALA A 146 -14.52 -13.91 -29.85
C ALA A 146 -13.48 -15.03 -29.85
N VAL A 147 -13.70 -16.08 -30.64
CA VAL A 147 -12.78 -17.20 -30.79
C VAL A 147 -12.53 -17.44 -32.28
N ALA A 148 -11.25 -17.49 -32.65
CA ALA A 148 -10.84 -17.98 -33.96
C ALA A 148 -10.10 -19.30 -33.83
N TYR A 149 -10.16 -20.12 -34.88
CA TYR A 149 -9.71 -21.50 -34.84
C TYR A 149 -8.51 -21.75 -35.76
N ALA A 150 -7.69 -22.74 -35.41
CA ALA A 150 -6.49 -23.06 -36.17
C ALA A 150 -6.86 -23.58 -37.57
N GLY A 151 -6.47 -22.83 -38.62
CA GLY A 151 -6.68 -23.20 -40.02
C GLY A 151 -8.07 -22.89 -40.59
N GLU A 152 -8.91 -22.16 -39.86
CA GLU A 152 -10.28 -21.83 -40.30
C GLU A 152 -10.44 -20.32 -40.54
N PRO A 153 -11.13 -19.89 -41.62
CA PRO A 153 -11.33 -18.48 -41.96
C PRO A 153 -12.59 -17.87 -41.29
N VAL A 154 -12.88 -18.27 -40.05
CA VAL A 154 -14.09 -17.84 -39.31
C VAL A 154 -13.76 -17.41 -37.89
N ILE A 155 -14.62 -16.55 -37.34
CA ILE A 155 -14.58 -16.14 -35.94
C ILE A 155 -15.97 -16.41 -35.36
N ASP A 156 -16.06 -17.20 -34.31
CA ASP A 156 -17.31 -17.40 -33.59
C ASP A 156 -17.35 -16.49 -32.36
N LEU A 157 -18.49 -15.86 -32.14
CA LEU A 157 -18.78 -15.04 -30.96
C LEU A 157 -19.62 -15.87 -30.00
N PHE A 158 -19.19 -15.97 -28.75
CA PHE A 158 -19.86 -16.69 -27.68
C PHE A 158 -20.25 -15.76 -26.53
N SER A 159 -21.31 -16.10 -25.82
CA SER A 159 -21.52 -15.62 -24.45
C SER A 159 -20.38 -16.14 -23.55
N LEU A 160 -20.15 -15.52 -22.39
CA LEU A 160 -19.21 -16.09 -21.39
C LEU A 160 -19.52 -17.52 -20.98
N GLU A 161 -20.80 -17.89 -21.02
CA GLU A 161 -21.32 -19.20 -20.63
C GLU A 161 -21.28 -20.22 -21.78
N GLY A 162 -20.63 -19.89 -22.90
CA GLY A 162 -20.33 -20.84 -23.98
C GLY A 162 -21.42 -21.08 -25.02
N VAL A 163 -22.52 -20.33 -24.99
CA VAL A 163 -23.52 -20.35 -26.07
C VAL A 163 -23.00 -19.52 -27.24
N GLN A 164 -22.94 -20.13 -28.43
CA GLN A 164 -22.58 -19.41 -29.65
C GLN A 164 -23.66 -18.39 -29.99
N LEU A 165 -23.28 -17.12 -30.05
CA LEU A 165 -24.15 -16.02 -30.40
C LEU A 165 -24.14 -15.81 -31.90
N HIS A 166 -22.95 -15.72 -32.52
CA HIS A 166 -22.80 -15.46 -33.95
C HIS A 166 -21.60 -16.15 -34.54
N ARG A 167 -21.63 -16.34 -35.87
CA ARG A 167 -20.46 -16.67 -36.68
C ARG A 167 -20.17 -15.50 -37.61
N LEU A 168 -18.95 -14.97 -37.54
CA LEU A 168 -18.44 -13.94 -38.43
C LEU A 168 -17.58 -14.59 -39.51
N SER A 169 -17.86 -14.22 -40.77
CA SER A 169 -17.03 -14.52 -41.93
C SER A 169 -16.87 -13.26 -42.78
N ALA A 170 -15.84 -13.20 -43.63
CA ALA A 170 -15.80 -12.17 -44.66
C ALA A 170 -16.96 -12.36 -45.66
N LEU A 171 -17.39 -11.26 -46.28
CA LEU A 171 -18.43 -11.28 -47.33
C LEU A 171 -17.94 -11.97 -48.61
N GLU A 172 -16.64 -11.85 -48.92
CA GLU A 172 -16.00 -12.55 -50.02
C GLU A 172 -15.35 -13.83 -49.51
N LYS A 173 -15.71 -14.95 -50.14
CA LYS A 173 -15.35 -16.31 -49.70
C LYS A 173 -13.83 -16.57 -49.64
N ASP A 174 -13.03 -15.74 -50.32
CA ASP A 174 -11.56 -15.85 -50.42
C ASP A 174 -10.81 -14.69 -49.73
N ALA A 175 -11.50 -13.77 -49.03
CA ALA A 175 -10.86 -12.59 -48.46
C ALA A 175 -9.96 -12.90 -47.25
N ILE A 176 -10.29 -13.92 -46.46
CA ILE A 176 -9.55 -14.34 -45.25
C ILE A 176 -8.90 -15.70 -45.53
N ASP A 177 -7.61 -15.85 -45.23
CA ASP A 177 -6.93 -17.16 -45.23
C ASP A 177 -7.02 -17.80 -43.84
N GLN A 178 -6.40 -17.18 -42.83
CA GLN A 178 -6.43 -17.65 -41.45
C GLN A 178 -6.39 -16.47 -40.49
N ILE A 179 -7.23 -16.49 -39.46
CA ILE A 179 -7.16 -15.51 -38.37
C ILE A 179 -6.20 -16.00 -37.28
N ASN A 180 -5.13 -15.25 -37.06
CA ASN A 180 -4.07 -15.58 -36.10
C ASN A 180 -4.25 -14.88 -34.75
N ARG A 181 -4.79 -13.65 -34.76
CA ARG A 181 -5.06 -12.87 -33.55
C ARG A 181 -6.37 -12.12 -33.68
N VAL A 182 -7.04 -11.94 -32.55
CA VAL A 182 -8.23 -11.08 -32.44
C VAL A 182 -8.07 -10.16 -31.25
N ALA A 183 -8.65 -8.97 -31.33
CA ALA A 183 -8.69 -8.02 -30.23
C ALA A 183 -9.93 -7.14 -30.34
N PHE A 184 -10.59 -6.88 -29.22
CA PHE A 184 -11.67 -5.90 -29.16
C PHE A 184 -11.11 -4.52 -28.80
N ALA A 185 -11.59 -3.50 -29.49
CA ALA A 185 -11.51 -2.13 -29.01
C ALA A 185 -12.55 -1.90 -27.91
N ALA A 186 -12.36 -0.83 -27.14
CA ALA A 186 -13.27 -0.41 -26.09
C ALA A 186 -14.68 -0.06 -26.61
N ASP A 187 -14.90 0.17 -27.91
CA ASP A 187 -16.24 0.39 -28.49
C ASP A 187 -16.91 -0.89 -29.04
N GLY A 188 -16.28 -2.05 -28.86
CA GLY A 188 -16.75 -3.34 -29.41
C GLY A 188 -16.32 -3.61 -30.83
N THR A 189 -15.56 -2.72 -31.45
CA THR A 189 -14.94 -3.01 -32.73
C THR A 189 -14.01 -4.21 -32.59
N LEU A 190 -14.27 -5.26 -33.35
CA LEU A 190 -13.42 -6.45 -33.40
C LEU A 190 -12.38 -6.28 -34.50
N TRP A 191 -11.11 -6.37 -34.12
CA TRP A 191 -9.98 -6.45 -35.02
C TRP A 191 -9.52 -7.90 -35.13
N ALA A 192 -9.26 -8.37 -36.35
CA ALA A 192 -8.77 -9.72 -36.60
C ALA A 192 -7.59 -9.71 -37.57
N LEU A 193 -6.45 -10.20 -37.13
CA LEU A 193 -5.22 -10.24 -37.90
C LEU A 193 -5.15 -11.53 -38.73
N ASP A 194 -5.09 -11.37 -40.04
CA ASP A 194 -4.66 -12.40 -40.98
C ASP A 194 -3.17 -12.18 -41.29
N ALA A 195 -2.32 -12.86 -40.52
CA ALA A 195 -0.87 -12.65 -40.58
C ALA A 195 -0.29 -13.13 -41.92
N ARG A 196 -0.87 -14.19 -42.51
CA ARG A 196 -0.41 -14.78 -43.77
C ARG A 196 -0.66 -13.85 -44.95
N LYS A 197 -1.82 -13.19 -45.00
CA LYS A 197 -2.11 -12.16 -46.01
C LYS A 197 -1.57 -10.77 -45.64
N GLY A 198 -1.08 -10.59 -44.42
CA GLY A 198 -0.64 -9.28 -43.94
C GLY A 198 -1.78 -8.26 -43.88
N LYS A 199 -2.98 -8.72 -43.48
CA LYS A 199 -4.19 -7.90 -43.42
C LYS A 199 -4.76 -7.87 -42.01
N LEU A 200 -5.26 -6.71 -41.61
CA LEU A 200 -5.98 -6.54 -40.35
C LEU A 200 -7.44 -6.19 -40.64
N HIS A 201 -8.31 -7.16 -40.47
CA HIS A 201 -9.75 -7.07 -40.72
C HIS A 201 -10.47 -6.40 -39.55
N ARG A 202 -11.58 -5.71 -39.83
CA ARG A 202 -12.38 -5.03 -38.82
C ARG A 202 -13.87 -5.28 -38.97
N TRP A 203 -14.54 -5.57 -37.85
CA TRP A 203 -15.99 -5.55 -37.71
C TRP A 203 -16.36 -4.48 -36.68
N ALA A 204 -17.40 -3.69 -36.95
CA ALA A 204 -17.95 -2.80 -35.93
C ALA A 204 -18.70 -3.59 -34.86
N ALA A 205 -19.06 -2.92 -33.76
CA ALA A 205 -19.85 -3.50 -32.67
C ALA A 205 -21.20 -4.08 -33.13
N ASP A 206 -21.81 -3.50 -34.17
CA ASP A 206 -23.01 -4.02 -34.84
C ASP A 206 -22.74 -5.23 -35.74
N ARG A 207 -21.52 -5.77 -35.69
CA ARG A 207 -21.02 -6.94 -36.41
C ARG A 207 -20.93 -6.75 -37.92
N LYS A 208 -21.11 -5.53 -38.43
CA LYS A 208 -20.91 -5.25 -39.85
C LYS A 208 -19.42 -5.18 -40.16
N TYR A 209 -19.01 -5.92 -41.19
CA TYR A 209 -17.66 -5.87 -41.72
C TYR A 209 -17.34 -4.46 -42.24
N LYS A 210 -16.17 -3.92 -41.86
CA LYS A 210 -15.72 -2.55 -42.19
C LYS A 210 -14.52 -2.52 -43.15
N GLY A 211 -14.05 -3.67 -43.62
CA GLY A 211 -12.88 -3.79 -44.50
C GLY A 211 -11.62 -4.26 -43.76
N ALA A 212 -10.47 -4.18 -44.44
CA ALA A 212 -9.18 -4.60 -43.92
C ALA A 212 -8.09 -3.57 -44.21
N THR A 213 -7.15 -3.40 -43.28
CA THR A 213 -5.92 -2.63 -43.45
C THR A 213 -4.83 -3.54 -44.04
N GLU A 214 -4.16 -3.09 -45.09
CA GLU A 214 -3.08 -3.83 -45.77
C GLU A 214 -1.68 -3.36 -45.32
N GLY A 215 -0.63 -4.03 -45.81
CA GLY A 215 0.77 -3.67 -45.55
C GLY A 215 1.30 -4.16 -44.19
N LEU A 216 0.75 -5.25 -43.67
CA LEU A 216 1.15 -5.87 -42.40
C LEU A 216 1.84 -7.22 -42.64
N GLU A 217 2.61 -7.36 -43.72
CA GLU A 217 3.28 -8.63 -44.06
C GLU A 217 4.30 -9.02 -42.98
N GLY A 218 4.18 -10.25 -42.48
CA GLY A 218 4.98 -10.74 -41.36
C GLY A 218 4.51 -10.22 -40.01
N ALA A 219 3.23 -9.86 -39.86
CA ALA A 219 2.66 -9.53 -38.57
C ALA A 219 2.63 -10.75 -37.63
N THR A 220 2.92 -10.55 -36.35
CA THR A 220 3.05 -11.65 -35.36
C THR A 220 2.00 -11.60 -34.25
N ASP A 221 1.69 -10.40 -33.75
CA ASP A 221 0.74 -10.22 -32.65
C ASP A 221 -0.04 -8.91 -32.80
N LEU A 222 -1.16 -8.82 -32.08
CA LEU A 222 -2.10 -7.70 -32.14
C LEU A 222 -2.52 -7.29 -30.72
N SER A 223 -2.55 -5.99 -30.46
CA SER A 223 -3.14 -5.39 -29.26
C SER A 223 -3.95 -4.15 -29.65
N VAL A 224 -4.93 -3.77 -28.83
CA VAL A 224 -5.76 -2.58 -29.07
C VAL A 224 -5.83 -1.78 -27.77
N ASP A 225 -5.61 -0.47 -27.86
CA ASP A 225 -5.66 0.41 -26.69
C ASP A 225 -7.10 0.88 -26.36
N PRO A 226 -7.32 1.52 -25.20
CA PRO A 226 -8.64 2.04 -24.81
C PRO A 226 -9.22 3.10 -25.77
N PHE A 227 -8.40 3.70 -26.64
CA PHE A 227 -8.82 4.70 -27.63
C PHE A 227 -9.21 4.06 -28.98
N GLY A 228 -9.07 2.74 -29.09
CA GLY A 228 -9.42 1.92 -30.26
C GLY A 228 -8.32 1.83 -31.32
N PHE A 229 -7.10 2.27 -31.02
CA PHE A 229 -5.96 2.14 -31.93
C PHE A 229 -5.39 0.72 -31.82
N ALA A 230 -5.18 0.08 -32.96
CA ALA A 230 -4.60 -1.25 -33.03
C ALA A 230 -3.07 -1.16 -33.23
N TYR A 231 -2.34 -2.00 -32.51
CA TYR A 231 -0.88 -2.11 -32.54
C TYR A 231 -0.51 -3.50 -33.01
N VAL A 232 0.31 -3.56 -34.05
CA VAL A 232 0.68 -4.81 -34.72
C VAL A 232 2.18 -4.95 -34.73
N SER A 233 2.72 -5.99 -34.11
CA SER A 233 4.14 -6.33 -34.20
C SER A 233 4.44 -7.04 -35.53
N ILE A 234 5.62 -6.79 -36.10
CA ILE A 234 6.02 -7.28 -37.42
C ILE A 234 7.46 -7.82 -37.36
N GLU A 235 7.67 -9.05 -37.85
CA GLU A 235 8.94 -9.81 -37.80
C GLU A 235 10.16 -9.05 -38.36
N LYS A 236 9.94 -8.05 -39.22
CA LYS A 236 10.98 -7.17 -39.78
C LYS A 236 11.55 -6.17 -38.76
N GLY A 237 11.44 -6.45 -37.47
CA GLY A 237 11.93 -5.62 -36.37
C GLY A 237 11.12 -4.35 -36.17
N LYS A 238 9.81 -4.37 -36.47
CA LYS A 238 8.96 -3.19 -36.45
C LYS A 238 7.67 -3.47 -35.70
N TRP A 239 6.99 -2.42 -35.29
CA TRP A 239 5.55 -2.47 -34.99
C TRP A 239 4.86 -1.27 -35.63
N LYS A 240 3.55 -1.41 -35.89
CA LYS A 240 2.73 -0.39 -36.54
C LYS A 240 1.53 -0.05 -35.67
N GLU A 241 1.11 1.21 -35.73
CA GLU A 241 -0.17 1.66 -35.19
C GLU A 241 -1.16 1.86 -36.34
N VAL A 242 -2.39 1.42 -36.13
CA VAL A 242 -3.52 1.57 -37.04
C VAL A 242 -4.64 2.28 -36.28
N ASN A 243 -5.14 3.38 -36.81
CA ASN A 243 -6.21 4.13 -36.17
C ASN A 243 -7.58 3.43 -36.30
N PRO A 244 -8.59 3.86 -35.53
CA PRO A 244 -9.95 3.32 -35.61
C PRO A 244 -10.61 3.41 -36.98
N ALA A 245 -10.12 4.28 -37.89
CA ALA A 245 -10.59 4.36 -39.27
C ALA A 245 -9.93 3.33 -40.19
N GLY A 246 -8.83 2.70 -39.76
CA GLY A 246 -8.14 1.62 -40.49
C GLY A 246 -6.91 2.11 -41.25
N ALA A 247 -6.48 3.35 -41.02
CA ALA A 247 -5.27 3.89 -41.62
C ALA A 247 -4.06 3.59 -40.72
N VAL A 248 -2.95 3.17 -41.33
CA VAL A 248 -1.66 3.05 -40.63
C VAL A 248 -1.16 4.46 -40.30
N THR A 249 -1.09 4.79 -39.02
CA THR A 249 -0.68 6.10 -38.50
C THR A 249 0.80 6.21 -38.20
N GLY A 250 1.47 5.07 -38.02
CA GLY A 250 2.89 5.03 -37.72
C GLY A 250 3.52 3.65 -37.91
N THR A 251 4.84 3.65 -38.11
CA THR A 251 5.67 2.46 -38.18
C THR A 251 6.95 2.74 -37.41
N PHE A 252 7.26 1.91 -36.41
CA PHE A 252 8.31 2.17 -35.44
C PHE A 252 9.26 0.98 -35.31
N GLY A 253 10.50 1.32 -34.99
CA GLY A 253 11.59 0.38 -34.85
C GLY A 253 12.28 0.00 -36.16
N SER A 254 13.33 -0.80 -36.02
CA SER A 254 14.09 -1.39 -37.11
C SER A 254 14.75 -2.69 -36.63
N LYS A 255 15.28 -3.49 -37.56
CA LYS A 255 15.97 -4.74 -37.19
C LYS A 255 17.31 -4.43 -36.50
N GLY A 256 17.59 -5.05 -35.36
CA GLY A 256 18.87 -4.92 -34.66
C GLY A 256 18.80 -5.19 -33.15
N LYS A 257 19.82 -4.73 -32.41
CA LYS A 257 20.04 -5.04 -30.98
C LYS A 257 19.98 -3.81 -30.05
N GLU A 258 20.05 -2.60 -30.60
CA GLU A 258 20.04 -1.38 -29.80
C GLU A 258 18.63 -1.06 -29.27
N PRO A 259 18.47 -0.18 -28.25
CA PRO A 259 17.17 0.33 -27.84
C PRO A 259 16.38 0.88 -29.04
N GLY A 260 15.15 0.41 -29.22
CA GLY A 260 14.28 0.75 -30.34
C GLY A 260 14.45 -0.16 -31.57
N GLN A 261 15.48 -1.01 -31.59
CA GLN A 261 15.65 -2.05 -32.62
C GLN A 261 15.16 -3.41 -32.11
N MET A 262 14.65 -4.27 -32.98
CA MET A 262 14.10 -5.58 -32.61
C MET A 262 14.54 -6.65 -33.61
N ALA A 263 15.06 -7.78 -33.17
CA ALA A 263 15.47 -8.87 -34.06
C ALA A 263 14.29 -9.78 -34.44
N SER A 264 13.40 -10.09 -33.49
CA SER A 264 12.18 -10.88 -33.73
C SER A 264 11.07 -10.50 -32.73
N PRO A 265 10.25 -9.46 -33.01
CA PRO A 265 9.14 -9.08 -32.16
C PRO A 265 7.96 -10.05 -32.34
N VAL A 266 7.49 -10.61 -31.24
CA VAL A 266 6.55 -11.75 -31.22
C VAL A 266 5.32 -11.54 -30.34
N GLY A 267 5.36 -10.57 -29.41
CA GLY A 267 4.21 -10.18 -28.60
C GLY A 267 4.12 -8.67 -28.44
N ILE A 268 2.90 -8.13 -28.34
CA ILE A 268 2.67 -6.70 -28.17
C ILE A 268 1.50 -6.41 -27.21
N ALA A 269 1.66 -5.40 -26.35
CA ALA A 269 0.61 -4.91 -25.46
C ALA A 269 0.63 -3.37 -25.40
N ALA A 270 -0.54 -2.74 -25.46
CA ALA A 270 -0.66 -1.28 -25.44
C ALA A 270 -1.78 -0.80 -24.50
N ASP A 271 -1.54 0.30 -23.78
CA ASP A 271 -2.53 0.93 -22.88
C ASP A 271 -2.87 2.39 -23.30
N GLY A 272 -2.36 2.81 -24.46
CA GLY A 272 -2.59 4.14 -25.03
C GLY A 272 -1.40 5.09 -24.86
N GLU A 273 -0.68 4.99 -23.74
CA GLU A 273 0.54 5.76 -23.46
C GLU A 273 1.81 4.93 -23.56
N ARG A 274 1.72 3.64 -23.26
CA ARG A 274 2.83 2.69 -23.26
C ARG A 274 2.54 1.58 -24.26
N VAL A 275 3.56 1.21 -25.02
CA VAL A 275 3.57 0.02 -25.87
C VAL A 275 4.72 -0.87 -25.39
N TRP A 276 4.40 -2.08 -24.97
CA TRP A 276 5.39 -3.09 -24.64
C TRP A 276 5.49 -4.07 -25.80
N VAL A 277 6.71 -4.40 -26.18
CA VAL A 277 6.99 -5.39 -27.22
C VAL A 277 7.87 -6.48 -26.64
N ALA A 278 7.39 -7.72 -26.71
CA ALA A 278 8.16 -8.89 -26.39
C ALA A 278 8.96 -9.34 -27.61
N GLU A 279 10.26 -9.53 -27.41
CA GLU A 279 11.20 -9.77 -28.49
C GLU A 279 12.00 -11.05 -28.23
N ALA A 280 11.71 -12.10 -29.00
CA ALA A 280 12.36 -13.40 -28.87
C ALA A 280 13.84 -13.35 -29.29
N GLY A 281 14.17 -12.61 -30.36
CA GLY A 281 15.50 -12.63 -30.95
C GLY A 281 16.62 -12.09 -30.05
N ASN A 282 16.35 -11.05 -29.26
CA ASN A 282 17.28 -10.51 -28.27
C ASN A 282 16.90 -10.84 -26.81
N HIS A 283 15.94 -11.75 -26.58
CA HIS A 283 15.49 -12.21 -25.25
C HIS A 283 15.14 -11.08 -24.27
N ARG A 284 14.29 -10.13 -24.70
CA ARG A 284 13.99 -8.91 -23.93
C ARG A 284 12.57 -8.41 -24.14
N LEU A 285 12.14 -7.55 -23.23
CA LEU A 285 10.97 -6.68 -23.40
C LEU A 285 11.44 -5.25 -23.68
N GLN A 286 10.80 -4.55 -24.61
CA GLN A 286 11.04 -3.13 -24.85
C GLN A 286 9.78 -2.33 -24.58
N ILE A 287 9.93 -1.26 -23.81
CA ILE A 287 8.84 -0.37 -23.41
C ILE A 287 9.02 0.94 -24.16
N PHE A 288 7.99 1.32 -24.91
CA PHE A 288 7.91 2.57 -25.65
C PHE A 288 6.87 3.47 -24.98
N ASN A 289 7.23 4.73 -24.75
CA ASN A 289 6.26 5.78 -24.49
C ASN A 289 5.79 6.36 -25.82
N VAL A 290 4.47 6.50 -25.95
CA VAL A 290 3.78 6.93 -27.16
C VAL A 290 2.94 8.16 -26.84
N LYS A 291 3.16 9.24 -27.61
CA LYS A 291 2.28 10.41 -27.62
C LYS A 291 1.60 10.56 -28.98
N ASN A 292 0.27 10.52 -28.97
CA ASN A 292 -0.58 10.72 -30.13
C ASN A 292 -1.75 11.65 -29.75
N ARG A 293 -1.84 12.82 -30.41
CA ARG A 293 -2.87 13.84 -30.10
C ARG A 293 -4.28 13.40 -30.46
N GLU A 294 -4.44 12.47 -31.39
CA GLU A 294 -5.76 11.94 -31.76
C GLU A 294 -6.43 11.21 -30.57
N LYS A 295 -5.64 10.76 -29.58
CA LYS A 295 -6.13 10.11 -28.36
C LYS A 295 -6.66 11.09 -27.32
N GLN A 296 -6.11 12.31 -27.25
CA GLN A 296 -6.44 13.29 -26.20
C GLN A 296 -7.90 13.75 -26.19
N ASN A 297 -8.65 13.50 -27.28
CA ASN A 297 -10.06 13.88 -27.41
C ASN A 297 -10.99 12.67 -27.62
N ARG A 298 -10.51 11.43 -27.43
CA ARG A 298 -11.24 10.23 -27.84
C ARG A 298 -11.23 9.13 -26.79
N LEU A 299 -11.99 9.29 -25.71
CA LEU A 299 -12.35 8.11 -24.94
C LEU A 299 -13.52 7.41 -25.63
N LEU A 300 -13.32 6.15 -26.03
CA LEU A 300 -14.40 5.35 -26.60
C LEU A 300 -15.32 4.85 -25.49
N SER A 301 -16.63 4.95 -25.71
CA SER A 301 -17.65 4.29 -24.91
C SER A 301 -17.64 2.79 -25.15
N GLY A 302 -17.83 1.98 -24.09
CA GLY A 302 -17.95 0.51 -24.09
C GLY A 302 -18.86 -0.05 -25.20
N PRO A 303 -18.69 -1.31 -25.69
CA PRO A 303 -19.80 -1.98 -26.34
C PRO A 303 -20.89 -2.36 -25.36
N ALA A 304 -22.12 -2.45 -25.86
CA ALA A 304 -23.19 -3.18 -25.21
C ALA A 304 -23.39 -4.45 -26.03
N ALA A 305 -23.17 -5.60 -25.41
CA ALA A 305 -23.66 -6.85 -25.98
C ALA A 305 -25.16 -6.63 -26.02
N PHE A 306 -25.84 -7.08 -27.05
CA PHE A 306 -27.30 -6.98 -26.98
C PHE A 306 -27.86 -8.05 -26.02
N ILE A 307 -27.07 -9.10 -25.75
CA ILE A 307 -27.54 -10.32 -25.10
C ILE A 307 -26.39 -11.16 -24.51
N GLN A 308 -26.66 -11.79 -23.37
CA GLN A 308 -25.91 -12.92 -22.81
C GLN A 308 -26.87 -14.11 -22.74
N VAL A 309 -26.40 -15.29 -23.16
CA VAL A 309 -27.22 -16.50 -23.24
C VAL A 309 -26.52 -17.62 -22.50
N LYS A 310 -27.25 -18.33 -21.65
CA LYS A 310 -26.73 -19.48 -20.91
C LYS A 310 -27.59 -20.71 -21.20
N LEU A 311 -26.97 -21.84 -21.49
CA LEU A 311 -27.68 -23.12 -21.58
C LEU A 311 -27.95 -23.65 -20.17
N GLU A 312 -29.23 -23.71 -19.78
CA GLU A 312 -29.67 -24.17 -18.45
C GLU A 312 -29.91 -25.68 -18.41
N GLY A 313 -30.30 -26.28 -19.53
CA GLY A 313 -30.54 -27.72 -19.58
C GLY A 313 -30.87 -28.26 -20.95
N VAL A 314 -30.64 -29.56 -21.13
CA VAL A 314 -30.97 -30.29 -22.35
C VAL A 314 -31.77 -31.54 -21.99
N ARG A 315 -32.96 -31.65 -22.59
CA ARG A 315 -33.78 -32.85 -22.56
C ARG A 315 -33.62 -33.62 -23.86
N LYS A 316 -33.21 -34.89 -23.79
CA LYS A 316 -32.98 -35.75 -24.97
C LYS A 316 -34.23 -36.37 -25.57
N ASP A 317 -35.38 -36.28 -24.91
CA ASP A 317 -36.64 -36.76 -25.48
C ASP A 317 -37.24 -35.65 -26.37
N PRO A 318 -37.50 -35.91 -27.66
CA PRO A 318 -38.01 -34.89 -28.56
C PRO A 318 -39.46 -34.54 -28.24
N LEU A 319 -39.73 -33.24 -28.17
CA LEU A 319 -41.06 -32.64 -28.03
C LEU A 319 -41.51 -32.11 -29.39
N GLU A 320 -42.81 -31.90 -29.58
CA GLU A 320 -43.38 -31.18 -30.73
C GLU A 320 -43.76 -29.75 -30.34
N SER A 321 -44.25 -29.54 -29.11
CA SER A 321 -44.54 -28.22 -28.54
C SER A 321 -44.54 -28.28 -27.01
N LEU A 322 -44.36 -27.13 -26.35
CA LEU A 322 -44.50 -26.99 -24.91
C LEU A 322 -45.01 -25.59 -24.52
N VAL A 323 -45.62 -25.50 -23.35
CA VAL A 323 -46.00 -24.23 -22.71
C VAL A 323 -45.65 -24.29 -21.22
N TYR A 324 -45.13 -23.20 -20.67
CA TYR A 324 -44.81 -23.10 -19.24
C TYR A 324 -46.02 -22.66 -18.42
N LEU A 325 -46.12 -23.21 -17.22
CA LEU A 325 -47.03 -22.79 -16.15
C LEU A 325 -46.36 -21.67 -15.32
N PRO A 326 -47.11 -20.79 -14.65
CA PRO A 326 -46.55 -19.69 -13.84
C PRO A 326 -45.58 -20.14 -12.75
N ASN A 327 -45.72 -21.38 -12.26
CA ASN A 327 -44.84 -21.96 -11.25
C ASN A 327 -43.50 -22.49 -11.81
N GLY A 328 -43.29 -22.47 -13.13
CA GLY A 328 -42.10 -22.98 -13.82
C GLY A 328 -42.16 -24.45 -14.25
N GLU A 329 -43.26 -25.15 -13.97
CA GLU A 329 -43.58 -26.45 -14.60
C GLU A 329 -44.04 -26.24 -16.05
N ALA A 330 -44.23 -27.31 -16.82
CA ALA A 330 -44.65 -27.17 -18.21
C ALA A 330 -45.63 -28.26 -18.66
N ILE A 331 -46.41 -27.98 -19.69
CA ILE A 331 -47.21 -28.96 -20.42
C ILE A 331 -46.56 -29.12 -21.79
N ALA A 332 -46.25 -30.37 -22.16
CA ALA A 332 -45.58 -30.68 -23.40
C ALA A 332 -46.35 -31.71 -24.22
N ARG A 333 -46.25 -31.61 -25.54
CA ARG A 333 -46.73 -32.60 -26.49
C ARG A 333 -45.55 -33.30 -27.13
N ARG A 334 -45.58 -34.63 -27.12
CA ARG A 334 -44.63 -35.52 -27.80
C ARG A 334 -45.21 -36.04 -29.12
N PRO A 335 -44.37 -36.62 -30.00
CA PRO A 335 -44.84 -37.31 -31.20
C PRO A 335 -45.97 -38.31 -30.90
N LYS A 336 -46.89 -38.47 -31.86
CA LYS A 336 -48.12 -39.28 -31.73
C LYS A 336 -49.15 -38.72 -30.73
N ASN A 337 -49.18 -37.40 -30.53
CA ASN A 337 -50.15 -36.69 -29.68
C ASN A 337 -50.14 -37.11 -28.20
N ILE A 338 -48.97 -37.49 -27.66
CA ILE A 338 -48.86 -37.81 -26.23
C ILE A 338 -48.64 -36.50 -25.47
N ILE A 339 -49.59 -36.12 -24.61
CA ILE A 339 -49.46 -34.95 -23.74
C ILE A 339 -48.91 -35.38 -22.38
N GLU A 340 -48.00 -34.60 -21.82
CA GLU A 340 -47.41 -34.84 -20.51
C GLU A 340 -47.22 -33.55 -19.71
N HIS A 341 -47.38 -33.67 -18.40
CA HIS A 341 -47.01 -32.64 -17.44
C HIS A 341 -45.54 -32.81 -17.04
N LEU A 342 -44.74 -31.76 -17.19
CA LEU A 342 -43.33 -31.71 -16.86
C LEU A 342 -43.15 -30.98 -15.53
N SER A 343 -42.55 -31.66 -14.56
CA SER A 343 -42.00 -31.02 -13.37
C SER A 343 -40.90 -30.02 -13.73
N LYS A 344 -40.51 -29.16 -12.78
CA LYS A 344 -39.42 -28.18 -12.97
C LYS A 344 -38.09 -28.82 -13.38
N ASP A 345 -37.86 -30.08 -12.96
CA ASP A 345 -36.66 -30.86 -13.31
C ASP A 345 -36.75 -31.50 -14.71
N GLY A 346 -37.82 -31.23 -15.48
CA GLY A 346 -38.05 -31.76 -16.81
C GLY A 346 -38.56 -33.21 -16.86
N LYS A 347 -38.84 -33.84 -15.71
CA LYS A 347 -39.44 -35.19 -15.67
C LYS A 347 -40.92 -35.11 -16.02
N GLY A 348 -41.33 -35.91 -17.01
CA GLY A 348 -42.70 -35.93 -17.55
C GLY A 348 -43.59 -37.02 -16.96
N THR A 349 -44.86 -36.68 -16.75
CA THR A 349 -45.96 -37.61 -16.44
C THR A 349 -47.03 -37.48 -17.51
N ALA A 350 -47.27 -38.57 -18.27
CA ALA A 350 -48.24 -38.56 -19.36
C ALA A 350 -49.69 -38.43 -18.85
N TRP A 351 -50.52 -37.71 -19.60
CA TRP A 351 -51.96 -37.66 -19.36
C TRP A 351 -52.58 -39.06 -19.46
N LYS A 352 -53.58 -39.32 -18.62
CA LYS A 352 -54.30 -40.60 -18.65
C LYS A 352 -54.99 -40.77 -20.01
N LYS A 353 -54.77 -41.91 -20.65
CA LYS A 353 -55.40 -42.25 -21.93
C LYS A 353 -56.89 -42.51 -21.70
N LYS A 354 -57.75 -41.57 -22.10
CA LYS A 354 -59.20 -41.69 -21.93
C LYS A 354 -59.81 -42.76 -22.84
N SER A 355 -60.92 -43.35 -22.39
CA SER A 355 -61.70 -44.32 -23.18
C SER A 355 -62.48 -43.62 -24.31
N LYS A 356 -62.86 -44.34 -25.37
CA LYS A 356 -63.62 -43.79 -26.53
C LYS A 356 -64.97 -43.13 -26.17
N LYS A 357 -65.47 -43.28 -24.93
CA LYS A 357 -66.78 -42.76 -24.48
C LYS A 357 -66.68 -41.49 -23.64
N GLU A 358 -65.49 -41.04 -23.24
CA GLU A 358 -65.32 -39.82 -22.44
C GLU A 358 -65.02 -38.61 -23.33
N ALA A 359 -65.64 -37.47 -23.01
CA ALA A 359 -65.26 -36.19 -23.61
C ALA A 359 -63.79 -35.88 -23.26
N GLY A 360 -62.98 -35.66 -24.29
CA GLY A 360 -61.53 -35.46 -24.18
C GLY A 360 -61.02 -34.53 -25.28
N VAL A 361 -59.73 -34.21 -25.21
CA VAL A 361 -59.04 -33.45 -26.25
C VAL A 361 -58.64 -34.41 -27.36
N GLY A 362 -59.20 -34.25 -28.56
CA GLY A 362 -59.06 -35.18 -29.67
C GLY A 362 -57.82 -34.92 -30.52
N ASN A 363 -57.73 -33.72 -31.10
CA ASN A 363 -56.60 -33.30 -31.93
C ASN A 363 -56.04 -31.94 -31.46
N PRO A 364 -55.29 -31.92 -30.35
CA PRO A 364 -54.75 -30.69 -29.76
C PRO A 364 -53.73 -30.05 -30.69
N SER A 365 -53.89 -28.78 -31.11
CA SER A 365 -52.92 -28.11 -31.98
C SER A 365 -51.97 -27.18 -31.23
N SER A 366 -52.45 -26.42 -30.24
CA SER A 366 -51.68 -25.44 -29.48
C SER A 366 -52.15 -25.43 -28.02
N PHE A 367 -51.25 -25.01 -27.13
CA PHE A 367 -51.47 -24.90 -25.69
C PHE A 367 -51.16 -23.45 -25.28
N ALA A 368 -52.00 -22.86 -24.42
CA ALA A 368 -51.69 -21.60 -23.75
C ALA A 368 -52.12 -21.67 -22.28
N VAL A 369 -51.57 -20.79 -21.47
CA VAL A 369 -51.82 -20.73 -20.04
C VAL A 369 -52.25 -19.30 -19.70
N ASP A 370 -53.30 -19.17 -18.89
CA ASP A 370 -53.74 -17.85 -18.41
C ASP A 370 -52.95 -17.39 -17.17
N ALA A 371 -53.13 -16.13 -16.78
CA ALA A 371 -52.43 -15.55 -15.62
C ALA A 371 -52.74 -16.28 -14.29
N ALA A 372 -53.85 -17.03 -14.22
CA ALA A 372 -54.23 -17.85 -13.06
C ALA A 372 -53.66 -19.28 -13.12
N GLY A 373 -52.87 -19.61 -14.16
CA GLY A 373 -52.25 -20.92 -14.35
C GLY A 373 -53.17 -21.98 -14.96
N LYS A 374 -54.33 -21.61 -15.52
CA LYS A 374 -55.23 -22.58 -16.18
C LYS A 374 -54.75 -22.85 -17.59
N LEU A 375 -54.78 -24.11 -17.99
CA LEU A 375 -54.37 -24.57 -19.32
C LEU A 375 -55.55 -24.49 -20.30
N TRP A 376 -55.27 -23.97 -21.48
CA TRP A 376 -56.20 -23.83 -22.61
C TRP A 376 -55.64 -24.51 -23.84
N VAL A 377 -56.48 -25.24 -24.57
CA VAL A 377 -56.07 -26.06 -25.72
C VAL A 377 -57.00 -25.84 -26.90
N SER A 378 -56.44 -25.60 -28.08
CA SER A 378 -57.21 -25.61 -29.32
C SER A 378 -57.33 -27.02 -29.85
N ASP A 379 -58.56 -27.48 -30.06
CA ASP A 379 -58.88 -28.82 -30.52
C ASP A 379 -59.44 -28.78 -31.94
N GLN A 380 -58.67 -29.31 -32.90
CA GLN A 380 -59.06 -29.36 -34.31
C GLN A 380 -60.00 -30.52 -34.63
N SER A 381 -60.28 -31.42 -33.68
CA SER A 381 -61.20 -32.53 -33.92
C SER A 381 -62.67 -32.08 -33.93
N ASP A 382 -63.00 -31.06 -33.14
CA ASP A 382 -64.35 -30.47 -33.05
C ASP A 382 -64.38 -28.94 -33.26
N ASP A 383 -63.25 -28.34 -33.65
CA ASP A 383 -63.08 -26.91 -33.89
C ASP A 383 -63.46 -26.05 -32.67
N THR A 384 -62.95 -26.42 -31.48
CA THR A 384 -63.20 -25.72 -30.21
C THR A 384 -61.92 -25.33 -29.46
N ILE A 385 -62.06 -24.48 -28.44
CA ILE A 385 -61.01 -24.19 -27.46
C ILE A 385 -61.47 -24.74 -26.11
N LYS A 386 -60.66 -25.54 -25.45
CA LYS A 386 -61.00 -26.23 -24.20
C LYS A 386 -60.11 -25.76 -23.07
N GLN A 387 -60.71 -25.34 -21.96
CA GLN A 387 -59.99 -25.15 -20.70
C GLN A 387 -59.85 -26.53 -20.03
N VAL A 388 -58.63 -26.89 -19.67
CA VAL A 388 -58.29 -28.23 -19.15
C VAL A 388 -57.44 -28.13 -17.88
N SER A 389 -57.56 -29.13 -17.01
CA SER A 389 -56.65 -29.33 -15.89
C SER A 389 -55.32 -29.95 -16.34
N ALA A 390 -54.31 -29.92 -15.45
CA ALA A 390 -52.99 -30.49 -15.73
C ALA A 390 -52.98 -32.01 -15.98
N ASP A 391 -54.05 -32.73 -15.61
CA ASP A 391 -54.26 -34.16 -15.88
C ASP A 391 -55.23 -34.44 -17.04
N GLY A 392 -55.70 -33.41 -17.75
CA GLY A 392 -56.48 -33.52 -18.99
C GLY A 392 -58.00 -33.58 -18.82
N ALA A 393 -58.55 -33.20 -17.67
CA ALA A 393 -60.00 -33.03 -17.49
C ALA A 393 -60.47 -31.69 -18.07
N ILE A 394 -61.59 -31.67 -18.79
CA ILE A 394 -62.13 -30.46 -19.42
C ILE A 394 -63.02 -29.72 -18.41
N ALA A 395 -62.70 -28.45 -18.16
CA ALA A 395 -63.45 -27.57 -17.27
C ALA A 395 -64.45 -26.67 -18.03
N ALA A 396 -64.09 -26.23 -19.24
CA ALA A 396 -64.94 -25.38 -20.08
C ALA A 396 -64.61 -25.58 -21.56
N THR A 397 -65.56 -25.28 -22.44
CA THR A 397 -65.39 -25.27 -23.90
C THR A 397 -65.90 -23.96 -24.48
N LEU A 398 -65.08 -23.31 -25.30
CA LEU A 398 -65.37 -22.06 -25.99
C LEU A 398 -65.38 -22.28 -27.51
N GLY A 399 -66.20 -21.49 -28.20
CA GLY A 399 -66.35 -21.56 -29.65
C GLY A 399 -67.15 -22.75 -30.13
N LYS A 400 -67.43 -22.76 -31.42
CA LYS A 400 -68.08 -23.85 -32.15
C LYS A 400 -67.61 -23.85 -33.59
N LYS A 401 -67.70 -25.01 -34.24
CA LYS A 401 -67.43 -25.13 -35.67
C LYS A 401 -68.28 -24.17 -36.51
N GLY A 402 -67.64 -23.38 -37.38
CA GLY A 402 -68.33 -22.53 -38.34
C GLY A 402 -67.47 -21.35 -38.83
N LYS A 403 -68.01 -20.57 -39.77
CA LYS A 403 -67.30 -19.45 -40.43
C LYS A 403 -67.68 -18.05 -39.95
N LYS A 404 -68.68 -17.94 -39.07
CA LYS A 404 -69.14 -16.64 -38.54
C LYS A 404 -68.20 -16.15 -37.44
N GLU A 405 -68.28 -14.87 -37.12
CA GLU A 405 -67.63 -14.30 -35.92
C GLU A 405 -67.99 -15.13 -34.67
N GLY A 406 -66.99 -15.44 -33.84
CA GLY A 406 -67.12 -16.29 -32.65
C GLY A 406 -67.23 -17.80 -32.93
N SER A 407 -67.26 -18.21 -34.20
CA SER A 407 -67.13 -19.61 -34.63
C SER A 407 -65.72 -19.85 -35.17
N LEU A 408 -65.23 -21.10 -35.14
CA LEU A 408 -63.85 -21.47 -35.48
C LEU A 408 -63.83 -22.52 -36.59
N SER A 409 -62.76 -22.50 -37.40
CA SER A 409 -62.43 -23.50 -38.41
C SER A 409 -60.94 -23.84 -38.36
N HIS A 410 -60.60 -25.05 -37.90
CA HIS A 410 -59.23 -25.51 -37.71
C HIS A 410 -58.39 -24.54 -36.86
N PRO A 411 -58.81 -24.22 -35.61
CA PRO A 411 -58.04 -23.35 -34.74
C PRO A 411 -56.62 -23.89 -34.58
N SER A 412 -55.59 -23.10 -34.89
CA SER A 412 -54.20 -23.59 -34.99
C SER A 412 -53.30 -23.13 -33.85
N PHE A 413 -53.35 -21.84 -33.50
CA PHE A 413 -52.58 -21.23 -32.41
C PHE A 413 -53.51 -20.51 -31.46
N LEU A 414 -53.19 -20.52 -30.17
CA LEU A 414 -53.89 -19.73 -29.17
C LEU A 414 -52.93 -19.00 -28.22
N SER A 415 -53.40 -17.90 -27.65
CA SER A 415 -52.76 -17.18 -26.55
C SER A 415 -53.84 -16.60 -25.65
N VAL A 416 -53.59 -16.52 -24.34
CA VAL A 416 -54.54 -15.94 -23.38
C VAL A 416 -53.93 -14.68 -22.80
N ARG A 417 -54.64 -13.56 -22.91
CA ARG A 417 -54.18 -12.27 -22.38
C ARG A 417 -54.42 -12.17 -20.88
N PRO A 418 -53.73 -11.27 -20.16
CA PRO A 418 -53.93 -11.10 -18.71
C PRO A 418 -55.35 -10.72 -18.27
N ASP A 419 -56.14 -10.12 -19.16
CA ASP A 419 -57.57 -9.82 -18.93
C ASP A 419 -58.49 -11.07 -19.05
N GLY A 420 -57.93 -12.23 -19.40
CA GLY A 420 -58.63 -13.50 -19.58
C GLY A 420 -59.24 -13.71 -20.97
N SER A 421 -59.04 -12.78 -21.90
CA SER A 421 -59.49 -12.95 -23.29
C SER A 421 -58.55 -13.86 -24.08
N VAL A 422 -59.12 -14.65 -24.99
CA VAL A 422 -58.44 -15.67 -25.78
C VAL A 422 -58.25 -15.18 -27.21
N VAL A 423 -56.99 -15.07 -27.64
CA VAL A 423 -56.62 -14.77 -29.03
C VAL A 423 -56.40 -16.11 -29.74
N VAL A 424 -57.10 -16.34 -30.84
CA VAL A 424 -57.05 -17.61 -31.59
C VAL A 424 -56.83 -17.38 -33.09
N ALA A 425 -55.89 -18.12 -33.65
CA ALA A 425 -55.67 -18.19 -35.09
C ALA A 425 -56.65 -19.19 -35.71
N ASP A 426 -57.61 -18.66 -36.46
CA ASP A 426 -58.65 -19.40 -37.17
C ASP A 426 -58.15 -19.71 -38.59
N ARG A 427 -57.31 -20.75 -38.69
CA ARG A 427 -56.53 -21.05 -39.91
C ARG A 427 -57.41 -21.34 -41.12
N GLY A 428 -58.56 -21.98 -40.92
CA GLY A 428 -59.48 -22.34 -42.00
C GLY A 428 -60.10 -21.12 -42.69
N ASP A 429 -60.23 -20.00 -41.98
CA ASP A 429 -60.81 -18.75 -42.48
C ASP A 429 -59.77 -17.60 -42.59
N SER A 430 -58.46 -17.90 -42.48
CA SER A 430 -57.35 -16.94 -42.61
C SER A 430 -57.51 -15.66 -41.78
N ARG A 431 -57.94 -15.80 -40.52
CA ARG A 431 -58.15 -14.67 -39.59
C ARG A 431 -57.63 -14.99 -38.19
N VAL A 432 -57.41 -13.95 -37.40
CA VAL A 432 -57.18 -14.06 -35.96
C VAL A 432 -58.35 -13.41 -35.24
N GLN A 433 -58.99 -14.15 -34.32
CA GLN A 433 -60.13 -13.66 -33.54
C GLN A 433 -59.71 -13.48 -32.07
N VAL A 434 -60.27 -12.46 -31.42
CA VAL A 434 -60.17 -12.24 -29.97
C VAL A 434 -61.53 -12.51 -29.34
N LEU A 435 -61.57 -13.45 -28.40
CA LEU A 435 -62.77 -13.90 -27.69
C LEU A 435 -62.68 -13.48 -26.22
N GLY A 436 -63.80 -13.12 -25.60
CA GLY A 436 -63.89 -12.90 -24.17
C GLY A 436 -63.67 -14.19 -23.37
N LYS A 437 -63.48 -14.07 -22.06
CA LYS A 437 -63.35 -15.21 -21.13
C LYS A 437 -64.58 -16.15 -21.13
N ASP A 438 -65.71 -15.65 -21.60
CA ASP A 438 -66.99 -16.35 -21.79
C ASP A 438 -67.15 -16.94 -23.20
N GLY A 439 -66.17 -16.74 -24.09
CA GLY A 439 -66.18 -17.20 -25.47
C GLY A 439 -66.92 -16.28 -26.44
N LEU A 440 -67.42 -15.13 -25.98
CA LEU A 440 -68.05 -14.15 -26.88
C LEU A 440 -67.02 -13.50 -27.80
N TYR A 441 -67.38 -13.27 -29.06
CA TYR A 441 -66.53 -12.56 -30.00
C TYR A 441 -66.37 -11.10 -29.59
N LEU A 442 -65.13 -10.61 -29.55
CA LEU A 442 -64.81 -9.21 -29.28
C LEU A 442 -64.48 -8.47 -30.58
N PHE A 443 -63.43 -8.92 -31.29
CA PHE A 443 -62.98 -8.36 -32.57
C PHE A 443 -62.03 -9.32 -33.30
N SER A 444 -61.66 -8.98 -34.53
CA SER A 444 -60.68 -9.69 -35.35
C SER A 444 -59.44 -8.83 -35.60
N VAL A 445 -58.29 -9.46 -35.72
CA VAL A 445 -57.00 -8.81 -36.01
C VAL A 445 -56.61 -9.10 -37.45
N GLY A 446 -56.24 -8.05 -38.19
CA GLY A 446 -55.80 -8.13 -39.58
C GLY A 446 -56.85 -8.73 -40.54
N LYS A 447 -56.40 -8.99 -41.78
CA LYS A 447 -57.20 -9.65 -42.83
C LYS A 447 -56.28 -10.36 -43.82
N SER A 448 -56.85 -11.28 -44.61
CA SER A 448 -56.11 -11.98 -45.66
C SER A 448 -55.52 -11.01 -46.70
N GLY A 449 -54.22 -11.12 -46.99
CA GLY A 449 -53.56 -10.35 -48.05
C GLY A 449 -52.05 -10.14 -47.87
N LYS A 450 -51.48 -9.28 -48.73
CA LYS A 450 -50.02 -9.01 -48.85
C LYS A 450 -49.60 -7.59 -48.44
N LEU A 451 -50.53 -6.71 -48.08
CA LEU A 451 -50.20 -5.35 -47.64
C LEU A 451 -49.79 -5.32 -46.16
N ALA A 452 -49.25 -4.19 -45.70
CA ALA A 452 -48.95 -3.96 -44.30
C ALA A 452 -50.20 -4.19 -43.41
N GLY A 453 -50.03 -4.91 -42.30
CA GLY A 453 -51.12 -5.30 -41.40
C GLY A 453 -52.04 -6.42 -41.91
N GLN A 454 -51.73 -7.03 -43.05
CA GLN A 454 -52.44 -8.21 -43.59
C GLN A 454 -51.55 -9.46 -43.45
N PHE A 455 -52.14 -10.65 -43.46
CA PHE A 455 -51.40 -11.92 -43.41
C PHE A 455 -52.18 -13.01 -44.15
N LYS A 456 -51.50 -13.98 -44.74
CA LYS A 456 -52.11 -15.08 -45.49
C LYS A 456 -52.21 -16.35 -44.64
N THR A 457 -51.11 -16.71 -43.96
CA THR A 457 -51.00 -17.93 -43.18
C THR A 457 -50.40 -17.61 -41.83
N VAL A 458 -51.15 -17.80 -40.74
CA VAL A 458 -50.61 -17.66 -39.39
C VAL A 458 -49.83 -18.94 -39.06
N THR A 459 -48.51 -18.83 -38.98
CA THR A 459 -47.59 -19.93 -38.63
C THR A 459 -47.02 -19.82 -37.22
N GLY A 460 -47.26 -18.69 -36.54
CA GLY A 460 -46.99 -18.50 -35.13
C GLY A 460 -47.77 -17.30 -34.59
N MET A 461 -48.12 -17.32 -33.31
CA MET A 461 -48.87 -16.24 -32.67
C MET A 461 -48.53 -16.17 -31.19
N ALA A 462 -48.34 -14.95 -30.69
CA ALA A 462 -48.15 -14.67 -29.27
C ALA A 462 -48.84 -13.35 -28.92
N ALA A 463 -49.36 -13.23 -27.70
CA ALA A 463 -49.99 -12.01 -27.22
C ALA A 463 -49.62 -11.72 -25.76
N ASN A 464 -49.50 -10.44 -25.44
CA ASN A 464 -49.33 -9.95 -24.07
C ASN A 464 -50.44 -8.92 -23.76
N ALA A 465 -50.32 -8.18 -22.65
CA ALA A 465 -51.31 -7.18 -22.24
C ALA A 465 -51.52 -6.05 -23.27
N LYS A 466 -50.48 -5.72 -24.04
CA LYS A 466 -50.44 -4.55 -24.92
C LYS A 466 -50.42 -4.89 -26.40
N THR A 467 -49.91 -6.07 -26.77
CA THR A 467 -49.52 -6.39 -28.14
C THR A 467 -49.94 -7.81 -28.54
N ILE A 468 -50.40 -7.95 -29.78
CA ILE A 468 -50.64 -9.22 -30.47
C ILE A 468 -49.64 -9.31 -31.63
N ALA A 469 -48.79 -10.33 -31.62
CA ALA A 469 -47.80 -10.57 -32.65
C ALA A 469 -48.16 -11.80 -33.49
N ILE A 470 -48.06 -11.67 -34.82
CA ILE A 470 -48.43 -12.70 -35.79
C ILE A 470 -47.24 -12.95 -36.71
N LEU A 471 -46.82 -14.22 -36.78
CA LEU A 471 -45.81 -14.66 -37.74
C LEU A 471 -46.48 -15.28 -38.96
N ASP A 472 -46.15 -14.75 -40.14
CA ASP A 472 -46.54 -15.27 -41.45
C ASP A 472 -45.31 -15.75 -42.20
N ALA A 473 -45.05 -17.06 -42.16
CA ALA A 473 -43.90 -17.65 -42.84
C ALA A 473 -44.01 -17.61 -44.37
N ASP A 474 -45.22 -17.56 -44.96
CA ASP A 474 -45.38 -17.45 -46.42
C ASP A 474 -44.94 -16.07 -46.91
N ARG A 475 -45.16 -15.04 -46.09
CA ARG A 475 -44.71 -13.67 -46.34
C ARG A 475 -43.31 -13.39 -45.81
N ASN A 476 -42.72 -14.29 -45.02
CA ASN A 476 -41.52 -14.01 -44.24
C ASN A 476 -41.69 -12.69 -43.47
N ALA A 477 -42.78 -12.58 -42.70
CA ALA A 477 -43.17 -11.34 -42.02
C ALA A 477 -43.63 -11.60 -40.59
N LEU A 478 -43.19 -10.74 -39.67
CA LEU A 478 -43.69 -10.64 -38.30
C LEU A 478 -44.47 -9.33 -38.17
N LEU A 479 -45.74 -9.43 -37.78
CA LEU A 479 -46.66 -8.29 -37.70
C LEU A 479 -47.07 -8.04 -36.24
N PHE A 480 -47.06 -6.78 -35.83
CA PHE A 480 -47.46 -6.34 -34.48
C PHE A 480 -48.74 -5.52 -34.54
N PHE A 481 -49.63 -5.80 -33.61
CA PHE A 481 -50.90 -5.11 -33.42
C PHE A 481 -51.04 -4.74 -31.95
N ASP A 482 -51.71 -3.63 -31.65
CA ASP A 482 -52.01 -3.26 -30.26
C ASP A 482 -53.10 -4.19 -29.66
N SER A 483 -53.38 -3.99 -28.36
CA SER A 483 -54.38 -4.76 -27.63
C SER A 483 -55.81 -4.61 -28.15
N THR A 484 -56.08 -3.65 -29.04
CA THR A 484 -57.37 -3.44 -29.71
C THR A 484 -57.41 -4.03 -31.13
N GLY A 485 -56.29 -4.62 -31.59
CA GLY A 485 -56.16 -5.20 -32.92
C GLY A 485 -55.76 -4.19 -34.01
N LYS A 486 -55.37 -2.97 -33.65
CA LYS A 486 -54.88 -1.97 -34.60
C LYS A 486 -53.44 -2.28 -34.98
N PHE A 487 -53.14 -2.24 -36.27
CA PHE A 487 -51.79 -2.48 -36.79
C PHE A 487 -50.80 -1.42 -36.30
N MET A 488 -49.64 -1.87 -35.82
CA MET A 488 -48.56 -1.03 -35.31
C MET A 488 -47.35 -1.03 -36.26
N SER A 489 -46.75 -2.20 -36.49
CA SER A 489 -45.50 -2.35 -37.23
C SER A 489 -45.38 -3.73 -37.88
N GLU A 490 -44.50 -3.85 -38.87
CA GLU A 490 -44.17 -5.10 -39.55
C GLU A 490 -42.66 -5.20 -39.77
N VAL A 491 -42.12 -6.41 -39.55
CA VAL A 491 -40.74 -6.78 -39.86
C VAL A 491 -40.76 -7.85 -40.94
N ALA A 492 -40.44 -7.48 -42.18
CA ALA A 492 -40.53 -8.35 -43.35
C ALA A 492 -39.29 -8.24 -44.26
N ASN A 493 -39.13 -9.20 -45.18
CA ASN A 493 -38.11 -9.12 -46.22
C ASN A 493 -38.39 -7.98 -47.20
N VAL A 494 -37.38 -7.14 -47.46
CA VAL A 494 -37.45 -6.05 -48.44
C VAL A 494 -36.84 -6.50 -49.77
N GLU A 495 -37.48 -6.14 -50.88
CA GLU A 495 -37.00 -6.46 -52.22
C GLU A 495 -35.63 -5.83 -52.50
N ASN A 496 -34.70 -6.59 -53.11
CA ASN A 496 -33.32 -6.18 -53.42
C ASN A 496 -32.42 -5.85 -52.21
N GLN A 497 -32.75 -6.35 -51.03
CA GLN A 497 -31.87 -6.33 -49.85
C GLN A 497 -31.59 -7.76 -49.38
N THR A 498 -30.53 -7.93 -48.58
CA THR A 498 -30.25 -9.21 -47.92
C THR A 498 -31.47 -9.64 -47.10
N ALA A 499 -31.89 -10.90 -47.26
CA ALA A 499 -33.08 -11.42 -46.60
C ALA A 499 -32.99 -11.23 -45.06
N TYR A 500 -34.00 -10.59 -44.48
CA TYR A 500 -34.13 -10.42 -43.04
C TYR A 500 -34.56 -11.74 -42.36
N TRP A 501 -35.40 -12.50 -43.04
CA TRP A 501 -35.93 -13.80 -42.67
C TRP A 501 -35.59 -14.82 -43.76
N THR A 502 -35.10 -16.00 -43.38
CA THR A 502 -34.81 -17.09 -44.33
C THR A 502 -35.91 -18.15 -44.28
N LYS A 503 -36.30 -18.59 -43.08
CA LYS A 503 -37.37 -19.57 -42.86
C LYS A 503 -37.89 -19.47 -41.40
N PRO A 504 -38.58 -18.40 -40.99
CA PRO A 504 -39.09 -18.27 -39.62
C PRO A 504 -40.25 -19.25 -39.38
N VAL A 505 -40.23 -19.99 -38.27
CA VAL A 505 -41.20 -21.09 -38.02
C VAL A 505 -41.94 -21.04 -36.69
N ALA A 506 -41.43 -20.33 -35.67
CA ALA A 506 -42.05 -20.30 -34.35
C ALA A 506 -41.95 -18.90 -33.74
N LEU A 507 -42.97 -18.55 -32.94
CA LEU A 507 -43.09 -17.28 -32.23
C LEU A 507 -43.56 -17.56 -30.79
N ALA A 508 -42.90 -16.95 -29.81
CA ALA A 508 -43.29 -17.00 -28.41
C ALA A 508 -43.05 -15.65 -27.74
N SER A 509 -43.72 -15.37 -26.62
CA SER A 509 -43.50 -14.16 -25.83
C SER A 509 -43.18 -14.50 -24.38
N ASP A 510 -42.30 -13.72 -23.75
CA ASP A 510 -41.98 -13.87 -22.32
C ASP A 510 -42.85 -12.97 -21.42
N ALA A 511 -42.67 -13.12 -20.10
CA ALA A 511 -43.42 -12.38 -19.10
C ALA A 511 -43.09 -10.87 -19.10
N GLN A 512 -41.93 -10.47 -19.64
CA GLN A 512 -41.51 -9.08 -19.80
C GLN A 512 -42.14 -8.43 -21.04
N GLY A 513 -42.86 -9.21 -21.86
CA GLY A 513 -43.55 -8.73 -23.06
C GLY A 513 -42.66 -8.70 -24.31
N ARG A 514 -41.49 -9.34 -24.28
CA ARG A 514 -40.62 -9.49 -25.46
C ARG A 514 -41.08 -10.66 -26.30
N PHE A 515 -40.85 -10.59 -27.60
CA PHE A 515 -41.24 -11.59 -28.59
C PHE A 515 -40.01 -12.25 -29.21
N TYR A 516 -39.99 -13.58 -29.28
CA TYR A 516 -38.88 -14.35 -29.84
C TYR A 516 -39.34 -15.11 -31.07
N VAL A 517 -38.56 -15.05 -32.15
CA VAL A 517 -38.79 -15.76 -33.40
C VAL A 517 -37.65 -16.70 -33.71
N LEU A 518 -37.97 -17.97 -33.93
CA LEU A 518 -37.00 -18.97 -34.38
C LEU A 518 -36.97 -19.00 -35.93
N ASP A 519 -35.80 -18.76 -36.51
CA ASP A 519 -35.51 -18.84 -37.94
C ASP A 519 -34.42 -19.89 -38.21
N PRO A 520 -34.80 -21.17 -38.39
CA PRO A 520 -33.85 -22.24 -38.63
C PRO A 520 -33.11 -22.10 -39.96
N GLY A 521 -33.67 -21.37 -40.94
CA GLY A 521 -32.99 -21.12 -42.21
C GLY A 521 -31.78 -20.19 -42.05
N ALA A 522 -31.81 -19.33 -41.03
CA ALA A 522 -30.71 -18.46 -40.64
C ALA A 522 -29.94 -18.95 -39.39
N HIS A 523 -30.26 -20.16 -38.89
CA HIS A 523 -29.68 -20.75 -37.68
C HIS A 523 -29.69 -19.79 -36.47
N ARG A 524 -30.83 -19.13 -36.20
CA ARG A 524 -30.92 -18.16 -35.09
C ARG A 524 -32.30 -18.06 -34.46
N VAL A 525 -32.32 -17.51 -33.24
CA VAL A 525 -33.49 -16.91 -32.60
C VAL A 525 -33.29 -15.40 -32.56
N ARG A 526 -34.34 -14.63 -32.90
CA ARG A 526 -34.37 -13.16 -32.81
C ARG A 526 -35.38 -12.71 -31.77
N ALA A 527 -35.02 -11.72 -30.96
CA ALA A 527 -35.89 -11.11 -29.97
C ALA A 527 -36.29 -9.68 -30.38
N PHE A 528 -37.53 -9.32 -30.06
CA PHE A 528 -38.15 -8.03 -30.35
C PHE A 528 -38.88 -7.51 -29.11
N ASP A 529 -39.00 -6.19 -28.99
CA ASP A 529 -39.87 -5.59 -27.98
C ASP A 529 -41.35 -5.62 -28.40
N ALA A 530 -42.20 -4.99 -27.59
CA ALA A 530 -43.64 -4.93 -27.81
C ALA A 530 -44.05 -4.01 -28.98
N ASP A 531 -43.16 -3.16 -29.48
CA ASP A 531 -43.38 -2.24 -30.60
C ASP A 531 -42.80 -2.79 -31.92
N GLY A 532 -42.08 -3.93 -31.85
CA GLY A 532 -41.48 -4.61 -32.98
C GLY A 532 -40.06 -4.15 -33.30
N LEU A 533 -39.40 -3.43 -32.39
CA LEU A 533 -37.99 -3.10 -32.50
C LEU A 533 -37.15 -4.36 -32.24
N PHE A 534 -36.15 -4.59 -33.09
CA PHE A 534 -35.18 -5.67 -32.91
C PHE A 534 -34.30 -5.39 -31.68
N LEU A 535 -34.26 -6.34 -30.74
CA LEU A 535 -33.46 -6.26 -29.54
C LEU A 535 -32.13 -7.00 -29.70
N ALA A 536 -32.18 -8.30 -30.01
CA ALA A 536 -31.00 -9.14 -30.11
C ALA A 536 -31.26 -10.42 -30.92
N ASP A 537 -30.19 -11.12 -31.30
CA ASP A 537 -30.26 -12.48 -31.81
C ASP A 537 -29.13 -13.35 -31.28
N PHE A 538 -29.31 -14.67 -31.34
CA PHE A 538 -28.29 -15.66 -31.01
C PHE A 538 -28.41 -16.91 -31.89
N SER A 539 -27.29 -17.56 -32.16
CA SER A 539 -27.18 -18.69 -33.08
C SER A 539 -27.71 -19.98 -32.47
N ILE A 540 -28.78 -20.51 -33.05
CA ILE A 540 -29.39 -21.76 -32.64
C ILE A 540 -30.24 -22.37 -33.75
N THR A 541 -30.36 -23.70 -33.77
CA THR A 541 -31.24 -24.41 -34.70
C THR A 541 -32.34 -25.14 -33.93
N GLY A 542 -33.53 -25.22 -34.51
CA GLY A 542 -34.66 -25.95 -33.95
C GLY A 542 -35.86 -25.90 -34.87
N ARG A 543 -37.04 -26.24 -34.34
CA ARG A 543 -38.34 -26.22 -35.03
C ARG A 543 -39.48 -25.66 -34.17
N GLY A 544 -39.32 -25.61 -32.85
CA GLY A 544 -40.30 -25.05 -31.93
C GLY A 544 -39.66 -24.16 -30.87
N LEU A 545 -40.47 -23.28 -30.28
CA LEU A 545 -40.04 -22.27 -29.31
C LEU A 545 -41.09 -22.11 -28.21
N ALA A 546 -40.65 -21.89 -26.98
CA ALA A 546 -41.51 -21.51 -25.86
C ALA A 546 -40.74 -20.63 -24.86
N CYS A 547 -41.44 -19.74 -24.16
CA CYS A 547 -40.85 -18.87 -23.15
C CYS A 547 -41.42 -19.19 -21.75
N GLY A 548 -40.53 -19.27 -20.76
CA GLY A 548 -40.86 -19.49 -19.36
C GLY A 548 -41.11 -18.18 -18.59
N PRO A 549 -41.73 -18.26 -17.40
CA PRO A 549 -42.05 -17.09 -16.56
C PRO A 549 -40.79 -16.38 -16.00
N ASP A 550 -39.65 -17.06 -15.98
CA ASP A 550 -38.34 -16.57 -15.51
C ASP A 550 -37.44 -16.03 -16.65
N GLY A 551 -38.02 -15.80 -17.83
CA GLY A 551 -37.27 -15.33 -19.00
C GLY A 551 -36.48 -16.42 -19.74
N LYS A 552 -36.67 -17.69 -19.38
CA LYS A 552 -36.09 -18.82 -20.12
C LYS A 552 -36.73 -18.98 -21.49
N VAL A 553 -35.93 -19.38 -22.47
CA VAL A 553 -36.34 -19.68 -23.83
C VAL A 553 -36.00 -21.14 -24.12
N ALA A 554 -37.03 -21.97 -24.32
CA ALA A 554 -36.88 -23.37 -24.72
C ALA A 554 -36.93 -23.48 -26.24
N VAL A 555 -35.89 -24.08 -26.84
CA VAL A 555 -35.83 -24.41 -28.27
C VAL A 555 -35.95 -25.91 -28.45
N ILE A 556 -36.94 -26.31 -29.24
CA ILE A 556 -37.27 -27.71 -29.53
C ILE A 556 -36.69 -28.07 -30.89
N ASP A 557 -35.92 -29.15 -30.96
CA ASP A 557 -35.39 -29.74 -32.19
C ASP A 557 -35.84 -31.22 -32.31
N GLU A 558 -35.57 -31.87 -33.45
CA GLU A 558 -35.95 -33.27 -33.72
C GLU A 558 -35.40 -34.29 -32.72
N LYS A 559 -34.29 -33.95 -32.05
CA LYS A 559 -33.57 -34.87 -31.15
C LYS A 559 -33.62 -34.45 -29.68
N GLN A 560 -33.89 -33.19 -29.39
CA GLN A 560 -33.78 -32.66 -28.02
C GLN A 560 -34.55 -31.35 -27.85
N THR A 561 -34.81 -30.99 -26.60
CA THR A 561 -35.24 -29.65 -26.20
C THR A 561 -34.15 -29.02 -25.35
N SER A 562 -33.68 -27.84 -25.74
CA SER A 562 -32.63 -27.12 -25.03
C SER A 562 -33.22 -25.84 -24.42
N VAL A 563 -32.95 -25.58 -23.14
CA VAL A 563 -33.50 -24.44 -22.40
C VAL A 563 -32.39 -23.44 -22.17
N TYR A 564 -32.62 -22.19 -22.56
CA TYR A 564 -31.66 -21.10 -22.47
C TYR A 564 -32.17 -20.01 -21.53
N GLN A 565 -31.34 -19.54 -20.63
CA GLN A 565 -31.57 -18.27 -19.96
C GLN A 565 -31.06 -17.16 -20.87
N VAL A 566 -31.91 -16.18 -21.16
CA VAL A 566 -31.57 -15.03 -21.99
C VAL A 566 -31.58 -13.77 -21.14
N HIS A 567 -30.43 -13.11 -21.04
CA HIS A 567 -30.27 -11.84 -20.36
C HIS A 567 -29.94 -10.76 -21.37
N PHE A 568 -30.69 -9.66 -21.34
CA PHE A 568 -30.37 -8.51 -22.18
C PHE A 568 -29.40 -7.63 -21.41
N VAL A 569 -28.37 -7.16 -22.11
CA VAL A 569 -27.43 -6.20 -21.54
C VAL A 569 -27.89 -4.81 -21.99
N PRO A 570 -27.99 -3.84 -21.06
CA PRO A 570 -28.52 -2.52 -21.41
C PRO A 570 -27.68 -1.79 -22.46
N HIS A 571 -28.37 -1.03 -23.29
CA HIS A 571 -27.73 -0.17 -24.28
C HIS A 571 -27.04 1.04 -23.63
N ALA A 572 -26.14 1.67 -24.39
CA ALA A 572 -25.58 2.96 -24.00
C ALA A 572 -26.71 3.99 -23.78
N LEU A 573 -26.59 4.76 -22.72
CA LEU A 573 -27.53 5.84 -22.42
C LEU A 573 -27.36 6.95 -23.45
N ALA A 574 -28.45 7.63 -23.81
CA ALA A 574 -28.40 8.73 -24.77
C ALA A 574 -27.53 9.90 -24.28
N LYS A 575 -27.59 10.19 -22.98
CA LYS A 575 -26.84 11.28 -22.34
C LYS A 575 -26.66 11.04 -20.85
N VAL A 576 -25.53 11.50 -20.32
CA VAL A 576 -25.31 11.68 -18.87
C VAL A 576 -25.13 13.17 -18.60
N ASN A 577 -25.93 13.70 -17.69
CA ASN A 577 -25.86 15.06 -17.19
C ASN A 577 -25.13 15.06 -15.85
N VAL A 578 -24.36 16.12 -15.62
CA VAL A 578 -23.67 16.36 -14.35
C VAL A 578 -23.96 17.78 -13.91
N GLU A 579 -24.29 17.96 -12.64
CA GLU A 579 -24.56 19.24 -12.02
C GLU A 579 -23.82 19.32 -10.69
N ASP A 580 -23.18 20.46 -10.45
CA ASP A 580 -22.50 20.73 -9.20
C ASP A 580 -23.48 21.36 -8.19
N GLN A 581 -23.75 20.63 -7.12
CA GLN A 581 -24.62 21.03 -6.02
C GLN A 581 -23.78 21.38 -4.78
N SER A 582 -22.98 22.44 -4.91
CA SER A 582 -22.04 22.90 -3.86
C SER A 582 -21.03 21.82 -3.47
N GLY A 583 -20.29 21.28 -4.43
CA GLY A 583 -19.24 20.26 -4.24
C GLY A 583 -19.74 18.82 -4.12
N ASN A 584 -21.05 18.61 -4.12
CA ASN A 584 -21.64 17.31 -4.41
C ASN A 584 -22.02 17.28 -5.88
N ILE A 585 -21.51 16.33 -6.66
CA ILE A 585 -21.83 16.24 -8.07
C ILE A 585 -23.04 15.32 -8.26
N ALA A 586 -24.18 15.90 -8.63
CA ALA A 586 -25.35 15.15 -9.03
C ALA A 586 -25.17 14.66 -10.47
N VAL A 587 -25.14 13.35 -10.64
CA VAL A 587 -25.09 12.67 -11.94
C VAL A 587 -26.49 12.15 -12.27
N SER A 588 -27.02 12.47 -13.45
CA SER A 588 -28.37 12.06 -13.87
C SER A 588 -28.41 11.62 -15.34
N TRP A 589 -29.34 10.73 -15.67
CA TRP A 589 -29.52 10.16 -17.01
C TRP A 589 -30.97 9.76 -17.26
N ASP A 590 -31.29 9.36 -18.49
CA ASP A 590 -32.60 8.80 -18.84
C ASP A 590 -32.63 7.29 -18.59
N ALA A 591 -33.78 6.74 -18.18
CA ALA A 591 -33.91 5.31 -17.95
C ALA A 591 -33.74 4.50 -19.25
N SER A 592 -32.94 3.44 -19.20
CA SER A 592 -32.91 2.37 -20.22
C SER A 592 -33.90 1.28 -19.84
N GLY A 593 -34.74 0.85 -20.80
CA GLY A 593 -35.81 -0.12 -20.57
C GLY A 593 -35.32 -1.52 -20.20
N GLU A 594 -34.07 -1.85 -20.54
CA GLU A 594 -33.42 -3.12 -20.24
C GLU A 594 -32.65 -3.10 -18.92
N ALA A 595 -32.38 -1.91 -18.36
CA ALA A 595 -31.59 -1.75 -17.16
C ALA A 595 -32.41 -2.00 -15.88
N ALA A 596 -31.98 -2.98 -15.09
CA ALA A 596 -32.50 -3.23 -13.75
C ALA A 596 -31.83 -2.30 -12.71
N SER A 597 -30.61 -1.84 -12.98
CA SER A 597 -29.86 -0.87 -12.17
C SER A 597 -28.81 -0.15 -13.02
N TYR A 598 -28.03 0.73 -12.41
CA TYR A 598 -26.97 1.51 -13.04
C TYR A 598 -25.73 1.55 -12.17
N ARG A 599 -24.57 1.68 -12.81
CA ARG A 599 -23.26 1.94 -12.18
C ARG A 599 -22.72 3.28 -12.64
N VAL A 600 -22.20 4.06 -11.71
CA VAL A 600 -21.61 5.37 -11.96
C VAL A 600 -20.13 5.32 -11.63
N TYR A 601 -19.32 5.73 -12.59
CA TYR A 601 -17.87 5.82 -12.48
C TYR A 601 -17.43 7.26 -12.61
N ARG A 602 -16.27 7.58 -12.03
CA ARG A 602 -15.63 8.89 -12.06
C ARG A 602 -14.16 8.76 -12.43
N SER A 603 -13.69 9.65 -13.28
CA SER A 603 -12.27 9.89 -13.51
C SER A 603 -11.92 11.37 -13.30
N SER A 604 -10.76 11.66 -12.72
CA SER A 604 -10.11 12.96 -12.93
C SER A 604 -9.64 13.00 -14.39
N VAL A 605 -9.66 14.15 -15.07
CA VAL A 605 -9.44 14.24 -16.54
C VAL A 605 -8.18 13.50 -17.06
N ASP A 606 -7.19 13.25 -16.20
CA ASP A 606 -5.93 12.56 -16.51
C ASP A 606 -5.79 11.16 -15.84
N GLY A 607 -6.89 10.57 -15.35
CA GLY A 607 -6.90 9.33 -14.56
C GLY A 607 -7.71 8.18 -15.15
N SER A 608 -7.69 7.04 -14.45
CA SER A 608 -8.58 5.91 -14.73
C SER A 608 -9.94 6.09 -14.06
N PHE A 609 -11.00 5.56 -14.69
CA PHE A 609 -12.33 5.55 -14.10
C PHE A 609 -12.39 4.63 -12.88
N THR A 610 -12.97 5.13 -11.80
CA THR A 610 -13.20 4.42 -10.54
C THR A 610 -14.71 4.39 -10.25
N LEU A 611 -15.20 3.29 -9.66
CA LEU A 611 -16.62 3.17 -9.34
C LEU A 611 -16.98 4.12 -8.18
N VAL A 612 -17.92 5.03 -8.41
CA VAL A 612 -18.51 5.91 -7.39
C VAL A 612 -19.62 5.18 -6.63
N GLY A 613 -20.47 4.44 -7.35
CA GLY A 613 -21.56 3.69 -6.75
C GLY A 613 -22.51 3.04 -7.75
N SER A 614 -23.52 2.35 -7.22
CA SER A 614 -24.59 1.71 -8.00
C SER A 614 -25.96 2.16 -7.48
N THR A 615 -26.95 2.26 -8.36
CA THR A 615 -28.32 2.69 -8.01
C THR A 615 -29.35 2.04 -8.92
N SER A 616 -30.57 1.78 -8.43
CA SER A 616 -31.70 1.38 -9.28
C SER A 616 -32.43 2.59 -9.88
N GLY A 617 -32.20 3.79 -9.34
CA GLY A 617 -32.73 5.05 -9.87
C GLY A 617 -31.88 5.61 -11.00
N VAL A 618 -32.33 6.71 -11.60
CA VAL A 618 -31.66 7.38 -12.73
C VAL A 618 -30.76 8.55 -12.31
N THR A 619 -30.44 8.63 -11.02
CA THR A 619 -29.60 9.66 -10.44
C THR A 619 -28.69 9.07 -9.36
N LEU A 620 -27.48 9.59 -9.25
CA LEU A 620 -26.54 9.30 -8.16
C LEU A 620 -25.76 10.58 -7.82
N THR A 621 -25.58 10.84 -6.53
CA THR A 621 -24.79 11.99 -6.07
C THR A 621 -23.43 11.53 -5.59
N ASP A 622 -22.37 12.06 -6.19
CA ASP A 622 -21.01 11.90 -5.71
C ASP A 622 -20.69 12.99 -4.69
N SER A 623 -20.47 12.58 -3.43
CA SER A 623 -20.15 13.49 -2.32
C SER A 623 -18.67 13.45 -1.94
N ASP A 624 -17.87 12.60 -2.58
CA ASP A 624 -16.45 12.41 -2.28
C ASP A 624 -15.56 13.13 -3.30
N THR A 625 -15.90 14.38 -3.60
CA THR A 625 -15.19 15.17 -4.61
C THR A 625 -14.18 16.12 -3.99
N THR A 626 -13.07 16.33 -4.69
CA THR A 626 -12.03 17.27 -4.31
C THR A 626 -12.32 18.63 -4.97
N PRO A 627 -12.37 19.73 -4.21
CA PRO A 627 -12.60 21.06 -4.76
C PRO A 627 -11.62 21.43 -5.88
N ALA A 628 -12.11 22.21 -6.83
CA ALA A 628 -11.42 22.66 -8.03
C ALA A 628 -10.90 21.56 -8.98
N THR A 629 -11.15 20.28 -8.67
CA THR A 629 -10.79 19.15 -9.54
C THR A 629 -11.83 19.02 -10.65
N LYS A 630 -11.36 18.77 -11.88
CA LYS A 630 -12.21 18.44 -13.02
C LYS A 630 -12.47 16.94 -13.06
N TYR A 631 -13.74 16.57 -13.12
CA TYR A 631 -14.20 15.20 -13.21
C TYR A 631 -14.97 14.93 -14.50
N VAL A 632 -14.81 13.72 -15.02
CA VAL A 632 -15.69 13.13 -16.03
C VAL A 632 -16.38 11.94 -15.39
N TYR A 633 -17.70 11.86 -15.51
CA TYR A 633 -18.48 10.74 -15.03
C TYR A 633 -18.86 9.83 -16.20
N ALA A 634 -18.95 8.53 -15.95
CA ALA A 634 -19.46 7.56 -16.91
C ALA A 634 -20.53 6.71 -16.25
N VAL A 635 -21.63 6.47 -16.95
CA VAL A 635 -22.76 5.69 -16.41
C VAL A 635 -23.04 4.51 -17.33
N ALA A 636 -23.26 3.35 -16.73
CA ALA A 636 -23.59 2.11 -17.41
C ALA A 636 -24.90 1.54 -16.85
N GLY A 637 -25.82 1.14 -17.73
CA GLY A 637 -26.96 0.31 -17.33
C GLY A 637 -26.50 -1.12 -16.99
N VAL A 638 -27.14 -1.74 -16.01
CA VAL A 638 -26.92 -3.13 -15.61
C VAL A 638 -28.23 -3.89 -15.74
N GLY A 639 -28.23 -4.94 -16.57
CA GLY A 639 -29.41 -5.75 -16.86
C GLY A 639 -29.78 -6.71 -15.72
N ASP A 640 -30.87 -7.45 -15.91
CA ASP A 640 -31.40 -8.42 -14.93
C ASP A 640 -30.42 -9.55 -14.57
N GLY A 641 -29.55 -9.95 -15.51
CA GLY A 641 -28.47 -10.91 -15.30
C GLY A 641 -27.22 -10.33 -14.63
N GLY A 642 -27.25 -9.06 -14.19
CA GLY A 642 -26.10 -8.36 -13.61
C GLY A 642 -25.02 -8.00 -14.63
N HIS A 643 -25.30 -8.16 -15.92
CA HIS A 643 -24.41 -7.79 -17.01
C HIS A 643 -24.48 -6.29 -17.25
N GLU A 644 -23.32 -5.65 -17.28
CA GLU A 644 -23.16 -4.22 -17.47
C GLU A 644 -23.03 -3.88 -18.96
N GLY A 645 -23.77 -2.85 -19.36
CA GLY A 645 -23.78 -2.33 -20.73
C GLY A 645 -22.71 -1.29 -21.02
N ALA A 646 -22.82 -0.70 -22.19
CA ALA A 646 -21.95 0.37 -22.64
C ALA A 646 -21.99 1.59 -21.69
N TRP A 647 -20.84 2.21 -21.49
CA TRP A 647 -20.72 3.44 -20.71
C TRP A 647 -21.08 4.66 -21.55
N THR A 648 -21.86 5.56 -20.99
CA THR A 648 -22.05 6.92 -21.53
C THR A 648 -21.32 7.92 -20.65
N ALA A 649 -20.36 8.64 -21.21
CA ALA A 649 -19.61 9.67 -20.49
C ALA A 649 -20.35 11.01 -20.46
N SER A 650 -20.19 11.75 -19.35
CA SER A 650 -20.64 13.12 -19.20
C SER A 650 -19.68 14.10 -19.87
N GLN A 651 -20.10 15.36 -20.00
CA GLN A 651 -19.14 16.45 -20.17
C GLN A 651 -18.30 16.63 -18.89
N PRO A 652 -17.05 17.11 -18.98
CA PRO A 652 -16.25 17.41 -17.80
C PRO A 652 -16.90 18.49 -16.92
N ILE A 653 -16.89 18.30 -15.61
CA ILE A 653 -17.38 19.26 -14.62
C ILE A 653 -16.31 19.57 -13.59
N LYS A 654 -16.16 20.84 -13.21
CA LYS A 654 -15.25 21.27 -12.14
C LYS A 654 -16.03 21.30 -10.83
N ALA A 655 -15.63 20.51 -9.83
CA ALA A 655 -16.32 20.48 -8.54
C ALA A 655 -16.05 21.76 -7.74
N SER A 656 -17.11 22.40 -7.25
CA SER A 656 -17.04 23.50 -6.29
C SER A 656 -16.71 23.01 -4.89
N ARG A 657 -16.40 23.95 -4.00
CA ARG A 657 -16.20 23.67 -2.58
C ARG A 657 -17.52 23.25 -1.92
N ARG A 658 -17.45 22.22 -1.05
CA ARG A 658 -18.53 21.84 -0.14
C ARG A 658 -18.68 22.83 1.02
N LYS A 659 -19.91 23.29 1.27
CA LYS A 659 -20.20 24.29 2.34
C LYS A 659 -20.27 23.68 3.74
N ASP A 660 -20.49 22.37 3.83
CA ASP A 660 -20.63 21.58 5.05
C ASP A 660 -19.30 21.03 5.59
N VAL A 661 -18.22 21.13 4.81
CA VAL A 661 -16.88 20.69 5.24
C VAL A 661 -16.09 21.90 5.76
N SER A 662 -15.43 21.73 6.91
CA SER A 662 -14.55 22.75 7.47
C SER A 662 -13.40 23.03 6.51
N LEU A 663 -13.10 24.31 6.31
CA LEU A 663 -12.03 24.76 5.41
C LEU A 663 -10.68 24.14 5.70
N VAL A 664 -10.38 24.00 6.98
CA VAL A 664 -9.23 23.29 7.50
C VAL A 664 -9.78 22.16 8.35
N SER A 665 -9.17 20.98 8.29
CA SER A 665 -9.47 19.85 9.17
C SER A 665 -8.19 19.31 9.80
N ILE A 666 -8.34 18.67 10.98
CA ILE A 666 -7.31 17.83 11.58
C ILE A 666 -7.65 16.40 11.17
N ASP A 667 -6.78 15.79 10.36
CA ASP A 667 -6.98 14.44 9.86
C ASP A 667 -6.53 13.40 10.91
N SER A 668 -5.45 13.70 11.63
CA SER A 668 -4.94 12.83 12.70
C SER A 668 -4.08 13.59 13.70
N VAL A 669 -4.04 13.06 14.93
CA VAL A 669 -3.17 13.51 16.03
C VAL A 669 -2.48 12.26 16.59
N ASN A 670 -1.21 12.09 16.28
CA ASN A 670 -0.43 10.89 16.63
C ASN A 670 0.63 11.26 17.66
N LEU A 671 0.38 10.94 18.93
CA LEU A 671 1.26 11.27 20.06
C LEU A 671 1.90 10.01 20.65
N ARG A 672 3.18 10.13 21.05
CA ARG A 672 3.92 9.10 21.77
C ARG A 672 3.80 9.35 23.28
N PRO A 673 3.91 8.30 24.11
CA PRO A 673 4.01 8.46 25.55
C PRO A 673 5.18 9.36 25.97
N VAL A 674 5.02 10.05 27.10
CA VAL A 674 5.98 11.00 27.63
C VAL A 674 6.54 10.51 28.96
N PHE A 675 7.88 10.48 29.06
CA PHE A 675 8.58 10.21 30.32
C PHE A 675 8.75 11.52 31.09
N THR A 676 8.08 11.63 32.24
CA THR A 676 7.98 12.91 32.96
C THR A 676 9.31 13.35 33.57
N ALA A 677 10.23 12.44 33.90
CA ALA A 677 11.61 12.81 34.26
C ALA A 677 12.35 13.55 33.13
N ALA A 678 12.02 13.25 31.87
CA ALA A 678 12.60 13.89 30.69
C ALA A 678 11.75 15.06 30.17
N PHE A 679 10.86 15.66 30.99
CA PHE A 679 9.92 16.67 30.50
C PHE A 679 10.57 17.88 29.78
N LYS A 680 11.80 18.25 30.18
CA LYS A 680 12.60 19.31 29.55
C LYS A 680 13.03 18.98 28.10
N TYR A 681 13.16 17.70 27.76
CA TYR A 681 13.52 17.22 26.41
C TYR A 681 12.40 17.52 25.40
N TYR A 682 11.15 17.33 25.81
CA TYR A 682 9.98 17.46 24.93
C TYR A 682 9.63 18.90 24.54
N VAL A 683 10.32 19.89 25.12
CA VAL A 683 10.25 21.30 24.70
C VAL A 683 10.86 21.48 23.30
N LYS A 684 11.94 20.74 23.01
CA LYS A 684 12.69 20.83 21.74
C LYS A 684 12.46 19.63 20.83
N THR A 685 12.08 18.49 21.40
CA THR A 685 11.87 17.25 20.65
C THR A 685 10.38 16.94 20.49
N PRO A 686 9.91 16.68 19.26
CA PRO A 686 8.51 16.37 19.03
C PRO A 686 8.02 15.14 19.83
N VAL A 687 6.88 15.28 20.50
CA VAL A 687 6.15 14.17 21.13
C VAL A 687 5.31 13.39 20.13
N GLY A 688 5.15 13.92 18.91
CA GLY A 688 4.30 13.34 17.89
C GLY A 688 4.12 14.26 16.69
N GLU A 689 3.08 14.00 15.92
CA GLU A 689 2.72 14.77 14.73
C GLU A 689 1.21 14.95 14.62
N VAL A 690 0.81 16.07 14.01
CA VAL A 690 -0.58 16.38 13.67
C VAL A 690 -0.68 16.59 12.17
N VAL A 691 -1.64 15.93 11.52
CA VAL A 691 -1.88 16.11 10.08
C VAL A 691 -3.03 17.08 9.88
N ILE A 692 -2.75 18.21 9.25
CA ILE A 692 -3.73 19.26 8.95
C ILE A 692 -3.98 19.26 7.44
N HIS A 693 -5.25 19.32 7.05
CA HIS A 693 -5.67 19.30 5.66
C HIS A 693 -6.42 20.59 5.32
N ASN A 694 -5.98 21.25 4.24
CA ASN A 694 -6.73 22.33 3.61
C ASN A 694 -7.76 21.74 2.64
N ASN A 695 -9.03 21.83 3.01
CA ASN A 695 -10.17 21.37 2.20
C ASN A 695 -10.68 22.44 1.21
N ASP A 696 -9.97 23.56 1.04
CA ASP A 696 -10.36 24.67 0.15
C ASP A 696 -9.55 24.69 -1.15
N ASP A 697 -10.05 25.45 -2.13
CA ASP A 697 -9.38 25.72 -3.40
C ASP A 697 -8.40 26.91 -3.36
N LYS A 698 -8.23 27.51 -2.17
CA LYS A 698 -7.31 28.61 -1.88
C LYS A 698 -6.31 28.21 -0.80
N PRO A 699 -5.08 28.77 -0.80
CA PRO A 699 -4.13 28.51 0.26
C PRO A 699 -4.53 29.23 1.56
N PHE A 700 -4.34 28.57 2.70
CA PHE A 700 -4.38 29.23 4.02
C PHE A 700 -2.99 29.60 4.46
N ARG A 701 -2.81 30.84 4.91
CA ARG A 701 -1.54 31.35 5.41
C ARG A 701 -1.59 31.59 6.90
N ASN A 702 -0.45 31.45 7.56
CA ASN A 702 -0.30 31.66 9.00
C ASN A 702 -1.28 30.80 9.82
N VAL A 703 -1.48 29.54 9.43
CA VAL A 703 -2.30 28.60 10.20
C VAL A 703 -1.54 28.26 11.48
N LYS A 704 -2.15 28.49 12.64
CA LYS A 704 -1.53 28.18 13.93
C LYS A 704 -2.03 26.84 14.43
N LEU A 705 -1.12 25.97 14.82
CA LEU A 705 -1.40 24.75 15.56
C LEU A 705 -0.89 24.92 16.98
N SER A 706 -1.73 24.62 17.96
CA SER A 706 -1.37 24.56 19.37
C SER A 706 -1.58 23.16 19.93
N LEU A 707 -0.72 22.73 20.85
CA LEU A 707 -0.87 21.49 21.61
C LEU A 707 -0.80 21.77 23.11
N THR A 708 -1.78 21.29 23.87
CA THR A 708 -1.86 21.47 25.33
C THR A 708 -2.26 20.18 26.03
N VAL A 709 -1.73 19.94 27.22
CA VAL A 709 -2.25 18.92 28.15
C VAL A 709 -2.73 19.62 29.42
N ALA A 710 -4.02 19.47 29.72
CA ALA A 710 -4.64 20.15 30.87
C ALA A 710 -3.89 19.84 32.17
N LYS A 711 -3.75 20.85 33.05
CA LYS A 711 -3.03 20.84 34.34
C LYS A 711 -1.50 20.78 34.25
N TYR A 712 -0.93 20.19 33.21
CA TYR A 712 0.50 19.93 33.07
C TYR A 712 1.22 20.87 32.10
N CYS A 713 0.47 21.70 31.34
CA CYS A 713 1.01 22.81 30.57
C CYS A 713 0.52 24.13 31.16
N ASP A 714 1.42 25.08 31.36
CA ASP A 714 1.05 26.46 31.73
C ASP A 714 0.58 27.26 30.51
N PHE A 715 1.12 26.93 29.33
CA PHE A 715 0.76 27.54 28.04
C PHE A 715 0.77 26.47 26.92
N PRO A 716 -0.04 26.62 25.86
CA PRO A 716 0.05 25.78 24.68
C PRO A 716 1.42 25.92 24.00
N THR A 717 1.94 24.83 23.44
CA THR A 717 3.02 24.94 22.45
C THR A 717 2.41 25.36 21.12
N GLU A 718 2.85 26.46 20.50
CA GLU A 718 2.37 26.92 19.20
C GLU A 718 3.38 26.68 18.06
N THR A 719 2.89 26.19 16.93
CA THR A 719 3.60 26.11 15.65
C THR A 719 2.82 26.88 14.60
N THR A 720 3.47 27.86 13.95
CA THR A 720 2.86 28.58 12.81
C THR A 720 3.26 27.91 11.50
N ILE A 721 2.26 27.52 10.72
CA ILE A 721 2.40 26.94 9.40
C ILE A 721 2.28 28.10 8.39
N PRO A 722 3.36 28.44 7.65
CA PRO A 722 3.36 29.63 6.80
C PRO A 722 2.29 29.59 5.71
N GLU A 723 2.11 28.43 5.07
CA GLU A 723 1.11 28.21 4.03
C GLU A 723 0.72 26.72 3.98
N ILE A 724 -0.57 26.46 3.82
CA ILE A 724 -1.11 25.17 3.41
C ILE A 724 -1.78 25.38 2.05
N GLY A 725 -1.19 24.82 0.98
CA GLY A 725 -1.71 24.96 -0.38
C GLY A 725 -3.12 24.37 -0.54
N ALA A 726 -3.81 24.74 -1.62
CA ALA A 726 -5.16 24.23 -1.93
C ALA A 726 -5.16 22.69 -2.00
N GLY A 727 -6.07 22.04 -1.27
CA GLY A 727 -6.14 20.57 -1.18
C GLY A 727 -4.93 19.89 -0.50
N GLN A 728 -3.98 20.65 0.05
CA GLN A 728 -2.74 20.10 0.60
C GLN A 728 -2.94 19.58 2.03
N LYS A 729 -2.30 18.45 2.32
CA LYS A 729 -2.08 17.96 3.69
C LYS A 729 -0.68 18.31 4.16
N VAL A 730 -0.56 18.78 5.39
CA VAL A 730 0.70 19.12 6.04
C VAL A 730 0.81 18.36 7.35
N THR A 731 1.88 17.58 7.49
CA THR A 731 2.23 16.92 8.75
C THR A 731 3.11 17.86 9.57
N VAL A 732 2.65 18.19 10.77
CA VAL A 732 3.31 19.14 11.65
C VAL A 732 3.84 18.39 12.87
N PRO A 733 5.17 18.32 13.07
CA PRO A 733 5.72 17.78 14.31
C PRO A 733 5.36 18.72 15.47
N VAL A 734 4.95 18.15 16.61
CA VAL A 734 4.48 18.91 17.78
C VAL A 734 5.32 18.62 19.00
N THR A 735 5.77 19.68 19.69
CA THR A 735 6.48 19.62 20.98
C THR A 735 5.55 19.96 22.14
N LEU A 736 5.96 19.70 23.37
CA LEU A 736 5.10 19.85 24.55
C LEU A 736 5.87 20.53 25.68
N THR A 737 5.36 21.68 26.13
CA THR A 737 5.97 22.44 27.23
C THR A 737 5.27 22.09 28.54
N LEU A 738 5.86 21.14 29.27
CA LEU A 738 5.35 20.65 30.55
C LEU A 738 5.87 21.48 31.72
N ASN A 739 5.02 21.68 32.73
CA ASN A 739 5.38 22.30 34.01
C ASN A 739 5.83 21.26 35.04
N GLU A 740 6.39 21.70 36.17
CA GLU A 740 7.01 20.81 37.17
C GLU A 740 6.03 19.85 37.87
N LYS A 741 4.70 20.08 37.77
CA LYS A 741 3.69 19.20 38.37
C LYS A 741 3.72 17.78 37.78
N VAL A 742 4.30 17.59 36.60
CA VAL A 742 4.51 16.26 36.03
C VAL A 742 5.41 15.37 36.90
N LEU A 743 6.27 15.98 37.73
CA LEU A 743 7.13 15.26 38.68
C LEU A 743 6.37 14.83 39.96
N GLU A 744 5.11 15.23 40.13
CA GLU A 744 4.25 14.73 41.21
C GLU A 744 3.65 13.35 40.88
N LEU A 745 3.71 12.92 39.61
CA LEU A 745 3.14 11.65 39.15
C LEU A 745 3.95 10.46 39.63
N THR A 746 3.36 9.64 40.51
CA THR A 746 3.95 8.39 41.01
C THR A 746 3.50 7.14 40.22
N GLU A 747 2.50 7.28 39.35
CA GLU A 747 1.96 6.20 38.52
C GLU A 747 1.77 6.65 37.07
N ASN A 748 1.75 5.68 36.15
CA ASN A 748 1.53 5.93 34.73
C ASN A 748 0.09 6.41 34.50
N THR A 749 -0.07 7.64 34.01
CA THR A 749 -1.36 8.32 33.96
C THR A 749 -1.74 8.64 32.51
N PRO A 750 -2.80 8.02 31.96
CA PRO A 750 -3.36 8.41 30.67
C PRO A 750 -4.16 9.72 30.80
N VAL A 751 -3.86 10.69 29.94
CA VAL A 751 -4.52 12.00 29.88
C VAL A 751 -4.91 12.35 28.44
N GLN A 752 -5.65 13.44 28.25
CA GLN A 752 -6.01 13.95 26.92
C GLN A 752 -5.14 15.16 26.59
N ALA A 753 -4.56 15.17 25.39
CA ALA A 753 -3.95 16.32 24.77
C ALA A 753 -4.94 16.95 23.79
N ASP A 754 -5.03 18.27 23.80
CA ASP A 754 -5.87 19.06 22.90
C ASP A 754 -4.99 19.65 21.80
N ALA A 755 -5.23 19.25 20.55
CA ALA A 755 -4.62 19.82 19.36
C ALA A 755 -5.59 20.83 18.74
N HIS A 756 -5.29 22.12 18.89
CA HIS A 756 -6.15 23.23 18.51
C HIS A 756 -5.55 24.00 17.33
N VAL A 757 -6.31 24.16 16.25
CA VAL A 757 -5.87 24.83 15.02
C VAL A 757 -6.68 26.10 14.80
N VAL A 758 -5.99 27.22 14.61
CA VAL A 758 -6.56 28.53 14.30
C VAL A 758 -6.14 28.95 12.88
N TYR A 759 -7.11 29.41 12.08
CA TYR A 759 -6.91 29.90 10.72
C TYR A 759 -7.86 31.07 10.41
N PHE A 760 -7.66 31.75 9.28
CA PHE A 760 -8.46 32.90 8.88
C PHE A 760 -9.22 32.65 7.57
N GLU A 761 -10.54 32.85 7.58
CA GLU A 761 -11.41 32.89 6.40
C GLU A 761 -11.96 34.31 6.25
N ASP A 762 -11.71 34.98 5.11
CA ASP A 762 -12.18 36.35 4.84
C ASP A 762 -11.89 37.34 5.99
N ASN A 763 -10.66 37.28 6.55
CA ASN A 763 -10.20 38.04 7.71
C ASN A 763 -10.97 37.78 9.02
N LYS A 764 -11.75 36.71 9.10
CA LYS A 764 -12.35 36.24 10.35
C LYS A 764 -11.60 35.03 10.86
N GLU A 765 -11.26 35.07 12.15
CA GLU A 765 -10.65 33.94 12.84
C GLU A 765 -11.65 32.78 12.91
N LYS A 766 -11.12 31.58 12.66
CA LYS A 766 -11.81 30.30 12.74
C LYS A 766 -10.91 29.33 13.48
N ASP A 767 -11.51 28.44 14.24
CA ASP A 767 -10.78 27.45 14.99
C ASP A 767 -11.44 26.07 14.96
N ILE A 768 -10.62 25.03 15.11
CA ILE A 768 -11.03 23.63 15.23
C ILE A 768 -10.14 22.96 16.28
N SER A 769 -10.67 21.96 16.99
CA SER A 769 -9.88 21.19 17.96
C SER A 769 -10.12 19.70 17.85
N GLN A 770 -9.10 18.92 18.17
CA GLN A 770 -9.18 17.47 18.30
C GLN A 770 -8.40 16.99 19.52
N ASN A 771 -9.08 16.23 20.38
CA ASN A 771 -8.46 15.58 21.53
C ASN A 771 -7.81 14.25 21.12
N ALA A 772 -6.64 13.96 21.69
CA ALA A 772 -5.95 12.70 21.53
C ALA A 772 -5.42 12.17 22.88
N PRO A 773 -5.48 10.84 23.12
CA PRO A 773 -4.91 10.27 24.33
C PRO A 773 -3.37 10.33 24.30
N ILE A 774 -2.77 10.63 25.45
CA ILE A 774 -1.33 10.55 25.68
C ILE A 774 -1.08 9.98 27.08
N THR A 775 -0.08 9.10 27.21
CA THR A 775 0.31 8.55 28.51
C THR A 775 1.48 9.33 29.08
N LEU A 776 1.33 9.86 30.28
CA LEU A 776 2.42 10.43 31.08
C LEU A 776 2.94 9.33 32.02
N TYR A 777 4.16 8.86 31.79
CA TYR A 777 4.80 7.87 32.66
C TYR A 777 5.21 8.50 34.00
N SER A 778 5.27 7.68 35.07
CA SER A 778 5.65 8.17 36.40
C SER A 778 7.00 8.90 36.39
N ARG A 779 7.23 9.76 37.39
CA ARG A 779 8.48 10.51 37.57
C ARG A 779 9.73 9.64 37.71
N ASN A 780 9.55 8.37 38.08
CA ASN A 780 10.64 7.41 38.24
C ASN A 780 10.80 6.51 36.99
N ALA A 781 9.88 6.55 36.04
CA ALA A 781 9.91 5.67 34.88
C ALA A 781 10.95 6.11 33.85
N ILE A 782 11.70 5.14 33.34
CA ILE A 782 12.66 5.31 32.25
C ILE A 782 12.45 4.22 31.19
N SER A 783 12.88 4.49 29.97
CA SER A 783 13.07 3.45 28.95
C SER A 783 14.49 3.54 28.43
N TRP A 784 15.14 2.38 28.37
CA TRP A 784 16.54 2.25 27.98
C TRP A 784 16.76 2.25 26.45
N MET A 785 15.75 2.60 25.66
CA MET A 785 15.90 2.84 24.21
C MET A 785 16.87 3.98 23.91
N ASP A 786 16.94 4.95 24.82
CA ASP A 786 17.96 5.97 24.80
C ASP A 786 18.63 6.01 26.18
N LYS A 787 19.84 5.44 26.25
CA LYS A 787 20.61 5.29 27.47
C LYS A 787 21.02 6.63 28.09
N ALA A 788 21.11 7.70 27.29
CA ALA A 788 21.40 9.04 27.80
C ALA A 788 20.29 9.60 28.69
N ARG A 789 19.08 9.03 28.66
CA ARG A 789 17.94 9.49 29.47
C ARG A 789 18.20 9.42 30.98
N ILE A 790 19.12 8.56 31.43
CA ILE A 790 19.52 8.46 32.84
C ILE A 790 20.02 9.80 33.40
N ALA A 791 20.57 10.69 32.55
CA ALA A 791 21.00 12.02 32.96
C ALA A 791 19.88 12.89 33.53
N SER A 792 18.61 12.61 33.18
CA SER A 792 17.45 13.28 33.81
C SER A 792 17.39 13.01 35.33
N PHE A 793 17.90 11.87 35.78
CA PHE A 793 17.91 11.41 37.17
C PHE A 793 19.18 11.81 37.93
N VAL A 794 20.29 12.05 37.23
CA VAL A 794 21.55 12.51 37.82
C VAL A 794 21.43 13.98 38.18
N THR A 795 21.17 14.27 39.46
CA THR A 795 20.81 15.59 39.95
C THR A 795 21.92 16.23 40.81
N PRO A 796 23.04 16.69 40.21
CA PRO A 796 24.22 17.17 40.95
C PRO A 796 24.01 18.51 41.66
N ARG A 797 22.95 19.24 41.30
CA ARG A 797 22.57 20.51 41.94
C ARG A 797 21.50 20.34 43.01
N ASP A 798 21.12 19.11 43.29
CA ASP A 798 20.15 18.81 44.31
C ASP A 798 20.69 19.10 45.72
N THR A 799 19.91 19.78 46.55
CA THR A 799 20.39 20.30 47.85
C THR A 799 20.90 19.17 48.76
N PRO A 800 20.16 18.07 49.01
CA PRO A 800 20.66 16.88 49.71
C PRO A 800 22.01 16.34 49.20
N ILE A 801 22.19 16.31 47.88
CA ILE A 801 23.41 15.79 47.25
C ILE A 801 24.59 16.73 47.46
N VAL A 802 24.38 18.02 47.21
CA VAL A 802 25.40 19.06 47.38
C VAL A 802 25.84 19.17 48.84
N GLU A 803 24.91 19.11 49.79
CA GLU A 803 25.22 19.18 51.22
C GLU A 803 26.02 17.97 51.69
N PHE A 804 25.62 16.76 51.28
CA PHE A 804 26.34 15.54 51.57
C PHE A 804 27.76 15.57 50.99
N ALA A 805 27.90 15.95 49.72
CA ALA A 805 29.19 15.97 49.04
C ALA A 805 30.15 17.02 49.66
N ARG A 806 29.66 18.24 49.92
CA ARG A 806 30.45 19.29 50.57
C ARG A 806 30.89 18.93 51.99
N ALA A 807 30.06 18.21 52.75
CA ALA A 807 30.45 17.73 54.07
C ALA A 807 31.66 16.79 54.01
N GLY A 808 31.66 15.84 53.07
CA GLY A 808 32.80 14.94 52.86
C GLY A 808 34.09 15.66 52.45
N ILE A 809 34.00 16.60 51.50
CA ILE A 809 35.17 17.40 51.10
C ILE A 809 35.74 18.20 52.28
N ARG A 810 34.88 18.81 53.12
CA ARG A 810 35.34 19.57 54.29
C ARG A 810 36.06 18.66 55.30
N ALA A 811 35.52 17.47 55.58
CA ALA A 811 36.10 16.54 56.55
C ALA A 811 37.51 16.07 56.14
N TYR A 812 37.77 15.90 54.84
CA TYR A 812 39.04 15.33 54.35
C TYR A 812 39.90 16.29 53.52
N VAL A 813 39.64 17.60 53.56
CA VAL A 813 40.40 18.57 52.76
C VAL A 813 41.91 18.50 53.00
N GLY A 814 42.34 18.27 54.26
CA GLY A 814 43.75 18.10 54.61
C GLY A 814 44.35 16.84 53.99
N THR A 815 43.67 15.71 54.14
CA THR A 815 44.07 14.41 53.57
C THR A 815 44.14 14.46 52.04
N LEU A 816 43.18 15.10 51.39
CA LEU A 816 43.15 15.27 49.93
C LEU A 816 44.27 16.19 49.43
N LYS A 817 44.60 17.27 50.16
CA LYS A 817 45.70 18.18 49.79
C LYS A 817 47.08 17.56 49.95
N GLY A 818 47.28 16.69 50.94
CA GLY A 818 48.55 16.03 51.22
C GLY A 818 48.75 14.70 50.50
N SER A 819 47.79 14.28 49.66
CA SER A 819 47.89 13.01 48.94
C SER A 819 48.77 13.12 47.70
N THR A 820 49.53 12.06 47.43
CA THR A 820 50.25 11.87 46.16
C THR A 820 49.36 11.25 45.08
N VAL A 821 48.15 10.79 45.42
CA VAL A 821 47.15 10.29 44.47
C VAL A 821 46.42 11.48 43.84
N THR A 822 46.08 11.39 42.55
CA THR A 822 45.37 12.46 41.83
C THR A 822 44.04 12.79 42.52
N LYS A 823 43.70 14.08 42.55
CA LYS A 823 42.54 14.57 43.33
C LYS A 823 41.22 13.92 42.88
N PRO A 824 40.91 13.76 41.58
CA PRO A 824 39.67 13.11 41.16
C PRO A 824 39.59 11.64 41.61
N LEU A 825 40.70 10.87 41.51
CA LEU A 825 40.77 9.48 42.00
C LEU A 825 40.58 9.40 43.53
N ALA A 826 41.21 10.30 44.28
CA ALA A 826 41.03 10.34 45.73
C ALA A 826 39.60 10.74 46.14
N LYS A 827 38.94 11.65 45.41
CA LYS A 827 37.52 12.01 45.61
C LYS A 827 36.59 10.84 45.27
N ALA A 828 36.86 10.10 44.19
CA ALA A 828 36.10 8.91 43.81
C ALA A 828 36.16 7.84 44.92
N ALA A 829 37.35 7.57 45.45
CA ALA A 829 37.53 6.68 46.59
C ALA A 829 36.78 7.18 47.84
N LEU A 830 36.89 8.47 48.16
CA LEU A 830 36.20 9.06 49.32
C LEU A 830 34.68 8.86 49.25
N PHE A 831 34.05 9.18 48.12
CA PHE A 831 32.60 9.08 48.01
C PHE A 831 32.13 7.64 47.91
N TYR A 832 32.90 6.74 47.29
CA TYR A 832 32.59 5.31 47.30
C TYR A 832 32.57 4.78 48.74
N GLU A 833 33.64 5.05 49.50
CA GLU A 833 33.74 4.64 50.90
C GLU A 833 32.65 5.27 51.78
N SER A 834 32.24 6.51 51.47
CA SER A 834 31.18 7.21 52.19
C SER A 834 29.81 6.59 51.95
N VAL A 835 29.48 6.29 50.70
CA VAL A 835 28.22 5.60 50.34
C VAL A 835 28.20 4.18 50.90
N ASN A 836 29.32 3.47 50.84
CA ASN A 836 29.45 2.12 51.41
C ASN A 836 29.28 2.14 52.94
N ALA A 837 29.90 3.10 53.63
CA ALA A 837 29.80 3.27 55.09
C ALA A 837 28.40 3.68 55.58
N LEU A 838 27.60 4.36 54.74
CA LEU A 838 26.19 4.63 55.05
C LEU A 838 25.35 3.35 55.16
N GLY A 839 25.80 2.26 54.52
CA GLY A 839 25.08 0.99 54.45
C GLY A 839 24.04 0.95 53.33
N ILE A 840 24.29 1.66 52.22
CA ILE A 840 23.44 1.52 51.04
C ILE A 840 23.58 0.10 50.50
N THR A 841 22.45 -0.62 50.41
CA THR A 841 22.43 -2.03 50.01
C THR A 841 21.84 -2.18 48.61
N TYR A 842 22.51 -2.96 47.77
CA TYR A 842 21.95 -3.33 46.47
C TYR A 842 20.71 -4.22 46.63
N VAL A 843 19.59 -3.80 46.02
CA VAL A 843 18.35 -4.58 45.95
C VAL A 843 17.88 -4.55 44.51
N PRO A 844 17.93 -5.67 43.75
CA PRO A 844 17.45 -5.69 42.37
C PRO A 844 15.95 -5.39 42.31
N ASP A 845 15.49 -4.65 41.30
CA ASP A 845 14.06 -4.46 41.06
C ASP A 845 13.37 -5.83 40.89
N PRO A 846 12.30 -6.12 41.68
CA PRO A 846 11.62 -7.42 41.65
C PRO A 846 10.77 -7.64 40.38
N THR A 847 10.50 -6.58 39.61
CA THR A 847 9.60 -6.55 38.46
C THR A 847 10.29 -6.27 37.13
N SER A 848 11.32 -5.43 37.09
CA SER A 848 11.97 -4.98 35.85
C SER A 848 13.48 -4.78 35.98
N PRO A 849 14.26 -5.71 36.55
CA PRO A 849 15.69 -5.49 36.75
C PRO A 849 16.38 -5.17 35.41
N ILE A 850 17.38 -4.27 35.41
CA ILE A 850 18.04 -3.78 34.19
C ILE A 850 18.46 -4.90 33.21
N SER A 851 18.89 -6.05 33.73
CA SER A 851 19.22 -7.26 32.96
C SER A 851 18.10 -7.82 32.07
N MET A 852 16.83 -7.55 32.40
CA MET A 852 15.66 -8.00 31.66
C MET A 852 15.10 -6.95 30.70
N VAL A 853 15.44 -5.67 30.87
CA VAL A 853 14.82 -4.55 30.16
C VAL A 853 15.77 -3.81 29.20
N LEU A 854 17.08 -3.89 29.43
CA LEU A 854 18.09 -3.27 28.57
C LEU A 854 17.98 -3.77 27.12
N GLY A 855 17.83 -2.85 26.17
CA GLY A 855 17.70 -3.16 24.74
C GLY A 855 16.31 -3.67 24.29
N LYS A 856 15.30 -3.68 25.16
CA LYS A 856 13.91 -4.01 24.79
C LYS A 856 13.07 -2.75 24.56
N PRO A 857 12.45 -2.58 23.37
CA PRO A 857 11.73 -1.34 23.02
C PRO A 857 10.59 -0.92 23.94
N ASP A 858 9.86 -1.90 24.49
CA ASP A 858 8.64 -1.66 25.29
C ASP A 858 8.85 -1.88 26.80
N ALA A 859 10.09 -2.12 27.23
CA ALA A 859 10.38 -2.36 28.62
C ALA A 859 10.56 -1.02 29.36
N ILE A 860 9.76 -0.83 30.41
CA ILE A 860 9.86 0.31 31.33
C ILE A 860 10.58 -0.16 32.58
N ASP A 861 11.51 0.67 33.03
CA ASP A 861 12.25 0.51 34.28
C ASP A 861 12.01 1.70 35.21
N TYR A 862 12.43 1.60 36.47
CA TYR A 862 12.21 2.64 37.47
C TYR A 862 13.50 3.07 38.19
N VAL A 863 13.95 4.29 37.91
CA VAL A 863 15.14 4.89 38.54
C VAL A 863 14.69 5.80 39.68
N GLN A 864 15.23 5.57 40.87
CA GLN A 864 15.13 6.44 42.03
C GLN A 864 16.03 7.67 41.87
N PHE A 865 15.53 8.84 42.27
CA PHE A 865 16.40 10.01 42.31
C PHE A 865 17.47 9.83 43.40
N PRO A 866 18.70 10.35 43.22
CA PRO A 866 19.80 10.25 44.19
C PRO A 866 19.42 10.50 45.66
N ARG A 867 18.58 11.51 45.93
CA ARG A 867 18.06 11.80 47.28
C ARG A 867 17.20 10.67 47.86
N GLU A 868 16.44 9.97 47.02
CA GLU A 868 15.59 8.83 47.41
C GLU A 868 16.47 7.63 47.76
N THR A 869 17.49 7.35 46.94
CA THR A 869 18.49 6.29 47.19
C THR A 869 19.26 6.55 48.49
N LEU A 870 19.72 7.79 48.73
CA LEU A 870 20.36 8.16 50.00
C LEU A 870 19.43 7.93 51.20
N ARG A 871 18.20 8.44 51.13
CA ARG A 871 17.22 8.33 52.21
C ARG A 871 16.85 6.87 52.52
N ARG A 872 16.55 6.08 51.50
CA ARG A 872 16.11 4.68 51.64
C ARG A 872 17.25 3.74 51.97
N LYS A 873 18.49 4.09 51.62
CA LYS A 873 19.68 3.25 51.75
C LYS A 873 19.56 1.93 50.99
N THR A 874 18.78 1.92 49.93
CA THR A 874 18.59 0.78 49.03
C THR A 874 18.38 1.27 47.62
N GLY A 875 18.89 0.53 46.64
CA GLY A 875 18.64 0.75 45.23
C GLY A 875 19.31 -0.33 44.39
N ASP A 876 18.98 -0.39 43.11
CA ASP A 876 19.61 -1.30 42.16
C ASP A 876 20.79 -0.64 41.41
N CYS A 877 21.17 -1.19 40.25
CA CYS A 877 22.38 -0.79 39.54
C CYS A 877 22.31 0.67 39.06
N ASP A 878 21.18 1.07 38.50
CA ASP A 878 20.90 2.39 37.96
C ASP A 878 20.66 3.43 39.06
N ASP A 879 19.96 3.06 40.14
CA ASP A 879 19.81 3.91 41.33
C ASP A 879 21.16 4.32 41.94
N THR A 880 22.04 3.32 42.11
CA THR A 880 23.35 3.51 42.74
C THR A 880 24.33 4.22 41.80
N THR A 881 24.23 3.97 40.49
CA THR A 881 24.98 4.71 39.46
C THR A 881 24.54 6.18 39.40
N ALA A 882 23.24 6.46 39.44
CA ALA A 882 22.70 7.82 39.42
C ALA A 882 23.13 8.61 40.67
N LEU A 883 23.08 7.97 41.85
CA LEU A 883 23.54 8.56 43.11
C LEU A 883 25.03 8.92 43.06
N MET A 884 25.88 7.94 42.73
CA MET A 884 27.33 8.15 42.73
C MET A 884 27.75 9.17 41.67
N SER A 885 27.10 9.17 40.49
CA SER A 885 27.27 10.21 39.47
C SER A 885 26.93 11.59 40.01
N ALA A 886 25.77 11.76 40.65
CA ALA A 886 25.34 13.05 41.17
C ALA A 886 26.28 13.59 42.25
N LEU A 887 26.81 12.72 43.12
CA LEU A 887 27.78 13.09 44.15
C LEU A 887 29.09 13.59 43.54
N LEU A 888 29.67 12.86 42.58
CA LEU A 888 30.94 13.23 41.94
C LEU A 888 30.81 14.48 41.07
N GLU A 889 29.76 14.57 40.25
CA GLU A 889 29.49 15.74 39.41
C GLU A 889 29.25 17.01 40.26
N SER A 890 28.64 16.88 41.46
CA SER A 890 28.41 18.02 42.37
C SER A 890 29.70 18.67 42.92
N ILE A 891 30.81 17.94 42.89
CA ILE A 891 32.15 18.36 43.38
C ILE A 891 33.20 18.42 42.27
N GLY A 892 32.72 18.44 41.02
CA GLY A 892 33.52 18.68 39.82
C GLY A 892 34.37 17.49 39.38
N VAL A 893 33.94 16.26 39.64
CA VAL A 893 34.53 15.06 39.04
C VAL A 893 33.57 14.55 37.98
N HIS A 894 33.98 14.62 36.72
CA HIS A 894 33.15 14.20 35.59
C HIS A 894 32.92 12.70 35.60
N THR A 895 31.70 12.27 35.26
CA THR A 895 31.32 10.86 35.24
C THR A 895 30.70 10.42 33.92
N ALA A 896 30.74 9.11 33.70
CA ALA A 896 30.06 8.45 32.59
C ALA A 896 29.40 7.16 33.09
N ALA A 897 28.18 6.90 32.63
CA ALA A 897 27.57 5.58 32.78
C ALA A 897 28.15 4.64 31.74
N VAL A 898 28.48 3.43 32.15
CA VAL A 898 29.02 2.39 31.26
C VAL A 898 28.04 1.22 31.24
N TYR A 899 27.50 0.95 30.06
CA TYR A 899 26.56 -0.15 29.85
C TYR A 899 27.31 -1.35 29.30
N VAL A 900 27.20 -2.47 29.99
CA VAL A 900 27.69 -3.79 29.55
C VAL A 900 26.50 -4.75 29.52
N PRO A 901 26.59 -5.94 28.91
CA PRO A 901 25.46 -6.86 28.80
C PRO A 901 24.77 -7.12 30.15
N GLY A 902 23.53 -6.64 30.26
CA GLY A 902 22.65 -6.83 31.43
C GLY A 902 23.00 -6.02 32.67
N HIS A 903 23.89 -5.01 32.58
CA HIS A 903 24.39 -4.29 33.74
C HIS A 903 24.80 -2.83 33.42
N ILE A 904 24.74 -1.96 34.42
CA ILE A 904 25.19 -0.56 34.34
C ILE A 904 26.24 -0.30 35.42
N LEU A 905 27.31 0.39 35.03
CA LEU A 905 28.44 0.78 35.85
C LEU A 905 28.63 2.29 35.78
N LEU A 906 29.50 2.80 36.65
CA LEU A 906 29.99 4.16 36.62
C LEU A 906 31.48 4.17 36.23
N MET A 907 31.94 5.22 35.58
CA MET A 907 33.35 5.60 35.61
C MET A 907 33.53 7.09 35.91
N ALA A 908 34.63 7.42 36.57
CA ALA A 908 34.99 8.79 36.96
C ALA A 908 36.28 9.22 36.26
N ASP A 909 36.30 10.43 35.72
CA ASP A 909 37.46 11.00 35.04
C ASP A 909 38.59 11.28 36.05
N THR A 910 39.83 10.92 35.70
CA THR A 910 41.01 11.31 36.48
C THR A 910 41.52 12.70 36.12
N GLU A 911 41.03 13.27 35.02
CA GLU A 911 41.50 14.51 34.38
C GLU A 911 42.94 14.41 33.82
N GLU A 912 43.58 13.24 33.92
CA GLU A 912 44.95 13.03 33.47
C GLU A 912 44.99 12.40 32.07
N THR A 913 45.84 12.97 31.21
CA THR A 913 46.11 12.44 29.86
C THR A 913 47.32 11.51 29.81
N ASP A 914 48.14 11.54 30.87
CA ASP A 914 49.38 10.77 30.99
C ASP A 914 49.27 9.81 32.19
N PRO A 915 49.30 8.48 31.98
CA PRO A 915 49.12 7.51 33.04
C PRO A 915 50.28 7.52 34.05
N THR A 916 51.45 8.06 33.68
CA THR A 916 52.60 8.20 34.58
C THR A 916 52.35 9.25 35.68
N VAL A 917 51.52 10.26 35.39
CA VAL A 917 51.08 11.27 36.37
C VAL A 917 50.14 10.66 37.40
N ILE A 918 49.30 9.69 37.00
CA ILE A 918 48.49 8.89 37.91
C ILE A 918 49.37 7.91 38.70
N GLY A 919 50.39 7.38 38.03
CA GLY A 919 51.43 6.54 38.62
C GLY A 919 50.95 5.17 39.05
N LEU A 920 49.87 4.66 38.45
CA LEU A 920 49.33 3.32 38.68
C LEU A 920 49.29 2.55 37.35
N PRO A 921 49.25 1.20 37.38
CA PRO A 921 49.26 0.39 36.15
C PRO A 921 48.11 0.76 35.20
N GLU A 922 48.45 1.02 33.93
CA GLU A 922 47.54 1.55 32.92
C GLU A 922 46.33 0.63 32.68
N GLU A 923 46.51 -0.68 32.80
CA GLU A 923 45.48 -1.69 32.56
C GLU A 923 44.26 -1.55 33.50
N ARG A 924 44.41 -0.83 34.61
CA ARG A 924 43.33 -0.55 35.57
C ARG A 924 42.37 0.53 35.10
N PHE A 925 42.74 1.34 34.12
CA PHE A 925 41.98 2.51 33.69
C PHE A 925 41.36 2.29 32.31
N VAL A 926 40.29 3.01 32.02
CA VAL A 926 39.72 3.08 30.66
C VAL A 926 40.21 4.39 30.04
N GLN A 927 40.93 4.33 28.93
CA GLN A 927 41.28 5.55 28.17
C GLN A 927 40.06 5.97 27.35
N TYR A 928 39.49 7.14 27.66
CA TYR A 928 38.25 7.60 27.04
C TYR A 928 38.22 9.14 26.98
N GLN A 929 37.80 9.70 25.84
CA GLN A 929 37.81 11.15 25.58
C GLN A 929 39.16 11.86 25.83
N GLY A 930 40.28 11.14 25.70
CA GLY A 930 41.63 11.70 25.81
C GLY A 930 42.22 11.70 27.22
N THR A 931 41.45 11.30 28.23
CA THR A 931 41.91 11.12 29.63
C THR A 931 41.75 9.67 30.07
N TYR A 932 42.30 9.35 31.25
CA TYR A 932 42.11 8.04 31.88
C TYR A 932 40.96 8.08 32.89
N TRP A 933 40.11 7.07 32.85
CA TRP A 933 38.90 6.97 33.66
C TRP A 933 38.97 5.77 34.60
N VAL A 934 38.42 5.94 35.79
CA VAL A 934 38.38 4.94 36.87
C VAL A 934 36.99 4.32 36.90
N PRO A 935 36.80 3.09 36.43
CA PRO A 935 35.51 2.42 36.50
C PRO A 935 35.21 1.96 37.93
N ILE A 936 33.93 2.01 38.32
CA ILE A 936 33.44 1.76 39.68
C ILE A 936 32.17 0.90 39.59
N GLU A 937 32.21 -0.27 40.24
CA GLU A 937 31.06 -1.17 40.38
C GLU A 937 30.23 -0.76 41.60
N THR A 938 29.13 -0.04 41.36
CA THR A 938 28.29 0.52 42.44
C THR A 938 27.38 -0.52 43.09
N THR A 939 27.11 -1.67 42.47
CA THR A 939 26.30 -2.74 43.11
C THR A 939 26.99 -3.43 44.28
N GLN A 940 28.29 -3.19 44.44
CA GLN A 940 29.06 -3.74 45.55
C GLN A 940 28.89 -2.95 46.87
N PHE A 941 28.14 -1.84 46.86
CA PHE A 941 27.76 -1.14 48.09
C PHE A 941 27.07 -2.08 49.09
N GLY A 942 27.47 -1.98 50.36
CA GLY A 942 26.90 -2.76 51.45
C GLY A 942 27.38 -4.22 51.52
N ASN A 943 28.14 -4.70 50.53
CA ASN A 943 28.63 -6.08 50.44
C ASN A 943 30.05 -6.28 51.02
N GLY A 944 30.54 -5.32 51.81
CA GLY A 944 31.86 -5.37 52.45
C GLY A 944 33.05 -5.26 51.48
N LYS A 945 32.80 -4.85 50.22
CA LYS A 945 33.84 -4.55 49.23
C LYS A 945 34.25 -3.08 49.36
N ASP A 946 35.55 -2.84 49.36
CA ASP A 946 36.12 -1.50 49.35
C ASP A 946 36.25 -0.96 47.93
N PHE A 947 36.61 0.31 47.79
CA PHE A 947 36.77 0.99 46.50
C PHE A 947 37.69 0.23 45.52
N LEU A 948 38.77 -0.37 46.01
CA LEU A 948 39.73 -1.09 45.16
C LEU A 948 39.11 -2.36 44.57
N ALA A 949 38.34 -3.10 45.38
CA ALA A 949 37.63 -4.29 44.91
C ALA A 949 36.55 -3.94 43.88
N ALA A 950 35.82 -2.83 44.09
CA ALA A 950 34.82 -2.35 43.15
C ALA A 950 35.43 -1.91 41.83
N TRP A 951 36.56 -1.23 41.88
CA TRP A 951 37.31 -0.81 40.70
C TRP A 951 37.82 -2.04 39.91
N GLN A 952 38.43 -3.02 40.59
CA GLN A 952 38.90 -4.25 39.95
C GLN A 952 37.76 -5.04 39.28
N SER A 953 36.59 -5.10 39.92
CA SER A 953 35.41 -5.75 39.34
C SER A 953 34.93 -5.03 38.07
N ALA A 954 34.83 -3.70 38.14
CA ALA A 954 34.32 -2.89 37.04
C ALA A 954 35.22 -2.95 35.80
N ILE A 955 36.55 -2.84 35.97
CA ILE A 955 37.47 -2.94 34.84
C ILE A 955 37.41 -4.33 34.19
N GLY A 956 37.25 -5.41 34.98
CA GLY A 956 37.07 -6.76 34.44
C GLY A 956 35.81 -6.91 33.58
N LEU A 957 34.68 -6.35 34.04
CA LEU A 957 33.42 -6.36 33.29
C LEU A 957 33.52 -5.55 32.00
N ILE A 958 34.10 -4.35 32.07
CA ILE A 958 34.28 -3.48 30.91
C ILE A 958 35.18 -4.15 29.88
N ARG A 959 36.34 -4.68 30.28
CA ARG A 959 37.26 -5.37 29.36
C ARG A 959 36.62 -6.60 28.70
N ALA A 960 35.82 -7.36 29.46
CA ALA A 960 35.09 -8.50 28.90
C ALA A 960 34.04 -8.08 27.86
N ALA A 961 33.39 -6.93 28.06
CA ALA A 961 32.43 -6.36 27.12
C ALA A 961 33.11 -5.70 25.91
N GLU A 962 34.19 -4.94 26.10
CA GLU A 962 35.00 -4.33 25.03
C GLU A 962 35.58 -5.41 24.11
N ALA A 963 36.06 -6.53 24.64
CA ALA A 963 36.56 -7.66 23.85
C ALA A 963 35.50 -8.26 22.90
N LYS A 964 34.21 -8.02 23.18
CA LYS A 964 33.06 -8.43 22.36
C LYS A 964 32.40 -7.27 21.62
N ASN A 965 32.92 -6.05 21.76
CA ASN A 965 32.32 -4.82 21.24
C ASN A 965 30.89 -4.57 21.77
N GLU A 966 30.67 -4.87 23.06
CA GLU A 966 29.38 -4.80 23.76
C GLU A 966 29.34 -3.71 24.86
N ALA A 967 30.43 -2.96 25.05
CA ALA A 967 30.50 -1.85 26.01
C ALA A 967 30.05 -0.53 25.36
N GLU A 968 29.18 0.22 26.04
CA GLU A 968 28.74 1.56 25.60
C GLU A 968 28.95 2.58 26.72
N PHE A 969 29.57 3.71 26.38
CA PHE A 969 29.94 4.76 27.32
C PHE A 969 29.06 5.98 27.09
N VAL A 970 28.41 6.46 28.16
CA VAL A 970 27.50 7.61 28.13
C VAL A 970 28.01 8.67 29.12
N PRO A 971 28.74 9.69 28.64
CA PRO A 971 29.23 10.78 29.47
C PRO A 971 28.07 11.61 30.01
N MET A 972 28.08 11.93 31.30
CA MET A 972 26.98 12.69 31.93
C MET A 972 26.90 14.12 31.42
N ALA A 973 28.03 14.73 31.02
CA ALA A 973 28.06 16.03 30.39
C ALA A 973 27.29 16.04 29.05
N ASP A 974 27.56 15.07 28.17
CA ASP A 974 26.91 14.95 26.86
C ASP A 974 25.43 14.56 27.01
N ALA A 975 25.16 13.58 27.89
CA ALA A 975 23.82 13.09 28.14
C ALA A 975 22.92 14.17 28.75
N SER A 976 23.43 14.99 29.68
CA SER A 976 22.67 16.09 30.30
C SER A 976 22.38 17.26 29.36
N ALA A 977 23.15 17.43 28.28
CA ALA A 977 22.87 18.42 27.24
C ALA A 977 21.60 18.05 26.44
N VAL A 978 21.30 16.75 26.32
CA VAL A 978 20.09 16.23 25.67
C VAL A 978 18.95 16.05 26.69
N TYR A 979 19.25 15.40 27.80
CA TYR A 979 18.34 15.06 28.88
C TYR A 979 18.72 15.81 30.16
N ALA A 980 18.32 17.08 30.21
CA ALA A 980 18.64 17.94 31.34
C ALA A 980 18.13 17.37 32.67
N PRO A 981 18.96 17.33 33.73
CA PRO A 981 18.55 16.89 35.06
C PRO A 981 17.29 17.59 35.55
N VAL A 982 16.42 16.85 36.23
CA VAL A 982 15.21 17.43 36.84
C VAL A 982 15.57 18.45 37.92
N THR A 983 14.63 19.36 38.18
CA THR A 983 14.71 20.31 39.29
C THR A 983 13.70 19.87 40.35
N LEU A 984 14.19 19.45 41.52
CA LEU A 984 13.36 18.96 42.63
C LEU A 984 13.24 20.06 43.70
N VAL A 985 12.02 20.53 43.95
CA VAL A 985 11.76 21.78 44.68
C VAL A 985 11.73 21.62 46.21
N ASP A 986 11.47 20.41 46.72
CA ASP A 986 11.35 20.17 48.16
C ASP A 986 12.70 19.95 48.86
N ALA A 987 12.87 20.54 50.05
CA ALA A 987 13.90 20.11 50.99
C ALA A 987 13.45 18.81 51.67
N ASP A 988 14.26 17.74 51.58
CA ASP A 988 13.99 16.49 52.28
C ASP A 988 14.65 16.52 53.67
N PRO A 989 13.89 16.72 54.76
CA PRO A 989 14.45 16.81 56.11
C PRO A 989 15.04 15.48 56.61
N ASN A 990 14.85 14.38 55.87
CA ASN A 990 15.33 13.04 56.24
C ASN A 990 16.59 12.61 55.46
N THR A 991 17.30 13.55 54.85
CA THR A 991 18.58 13.25 54.17
C THR A 991 19.62 12.78 55.20
N PRO A 992 20.27 11.61 54.99
CA PRO A 992 21.34 11.15 55.88
C PRO A 992 22.52 12.12 55.91
N ALA A 993 23.05 12.37 57.10
CA ALA A 993 24.31 13.10 57.27
C ALA A 993 25.51 12.29 56.73
N PHE A 994 26.58 13.00 56.36
CA PHE A 994 27.85 12.39 55.95
C PHE A 994 28.43 11.52 57.08
N PRO A 995 28.79 10.24 56.84
CA PRO A 995 29.16 9.29 57.90
C PRO A 995 30.64 9.38 58.30
N GLU A 996 31.09 10.56 58.75
CA GLU A 996 32.49 10.83 59.09
C GLU A 996 33.10 9.79 60.05
N ASP A 997 32.37 9.41 61.10
CA ASP A 997 32.81 8.42 62.09
C ASP A 997 33.08 7.02 61.54
N LYS A 998 32.44 6.67 60.41
CA LYS A 998 32.63 5.37 59.78
C LYS A 998 33.70 5.40 58.70
N VAL A 999 33.89 6.54 58.04
CA VAL A 999 34.84 6.73 56.92
C VAL A 999 36.25 7.07 57.41
N LYS A 1000 36.41 7.58 58.64
CA LYS A 1000 37.70 8.01 59.24
C LYS A 1000 38.80 6.97 59.23
N THR A 1001 38.46 5.68 59.11
CA THR A 1001 39.43 4.60 59.00
C THR A 1001 39.53 4.05 57.58
N SER A 1002 38.40 3.85 56.89
CA SER A 1002 38.40 3.15 55.60
C SER A 1002 39.03 3.98 54.48
N PHE A 1003 38.67 5.27 54.35
CA PHE A 1003 39.21 6.11 53.28
C PHE A 1003 40.73 6.34 53.40
N PRO A 1004 41.30 6.70 54.57
CA PRO A 1004 42.77 6.80 54.70
C PRO A 1004 43.50 5.49 54.42
N ALA A 1005 42.91 4.34 54.77
CA ALA A 1005 43.49 3.03 54.46
C ALA A 1005 43.53 2.75 52.95
N ILE A 1006 42.46 3.08 52.21
CA ILE A 1006 42.43 2.99 50.74
C ILE A 1006 43.45 3.92 50.11
N LEU A 1007 43.53 5.15 50.60
CA LEU A 1007 44.49 6.13 50.10
C LEU A 1007 45.93 5.65 50.31
N ALA A 1008 46.25 5.14 51.50
CA ALA A 1008 47.58 4.60 51.79
C ALA A 1008 47.95 3.40 50.89
N LYS A 1009 47.00 2.52 50.56
CA LYS A 1009 47.21 1.42 49.60
C LYS A 1009 47.54 1.97 48.20
N LEU A 1010 46.76 2.93 47.71
CA LEU A 1010 47.00 3.56 46.40
C LEU A 1010 48.34 4.30 46.34
N GLN A 1011 48.71 5.01 47.41
CA GLN A 1011 50.01 5.71 47.50
C GLN A 1011 51.18 4.72 47.50
N LYS A 1012 51.03 3.61 48.22
CA LYS A 1012 52.04 2.54 48.25
C LYS A 1012 52.22 1.91 46.86
N GLU A 1013 51.12 1.53 46.21
CA GLU A 1013 51.15 0.92 44.88
C GLU A 1013 51.75 1.88 43.85
N ARG A 1014 51.39 3.17 43.93
CA ARG A 1014 51.97 4.20 43.08
C ARG A 1014 53.48 4.34 43.26
N PHE A 1015 53.94 4.34 44.51
CA PHE A 1015 55.37 4.38 44.82
C PHE A 1015 56.10 3.15 44.25
N GLU A 1016 55.56 1.94 44.46
CA GLU A 1016 56.15 0.69 43.95
C GLU A 1016 56.21 0.69 42.42
N ALA A 1017 55.14 1.09 41.73
CA ALA A 1017 55.10 1.17 40.26
C ALA A 1017 56.11 2.17 39.69
N LYS A 1018 56.22 3.38 40.28
CA LYS A 1018 57.21 4.37 39.87
C LYS A 1018 58.63 3.88 40.13
N LEU A 1019 58.87 3.22 41.28
CA LEU A 1019 60.17 2.68 41.64
C LEU A 1019 60.62 1.58 40.66
N ASP A 1020 59.73 0.66 40.32
CA ASP A 1020 60.01 -0.40 39.36
C ASP A 1020 60.30 0.18 37.96
N HIS A 1021 59.52 1.17 37.52
CA HIS A 1021 59.72 1.83 36.24
C HIS A 1021 61.09 2.52 36.15
N ILE A 1022 61.42 3.37 37.13
CA ILE A 1022 62.69 4.10 37.10
C ILE A 1022 63.90 3.17 37.24
N GLN A 1023 63.78 2.08 38.00
CA GLN A 1023 64.84 1.06 38.09
C GLN A 1023 65.05 0.31 36.76
N GLN A 1024 64.00 0.10 35.97
CA GLN A 1024 64.11 -0.49 34.63
C GLN A 1024 64.79 0.48 33.65
N GLU A 1025 64.41 1.76 33.66
CA GLU A 1025 65.06 2.80 32.84
C GLU A 1025 66.56 2.94 33.19
N ILE A 1026 66.91 2.94 34.48
CA ILE A 1026 68.31 2.96 34.93
C ILE A 1026 69.08 1.74 34.43
N LYS A 1027 68.48 0.55 34.45
CA LYS A 1027 69.13 -0.66 33.89
C LYS A 1027 69.36 -0.54 32.38
N ALA A 1028 68.46 0.12 31.67
CA ALA A 1028 68.58 0.34 30.23
C ALA A 1028 69.61 1.43 29.88
N LYS A 1029 69.73 2.46 30.73
CA LYS A 1029 70.62 3.62 30.54
C LYS A 1029 71.44 3.91 31.80
N PRO A 1030 72.41 3.04 32.17
CA PRO A 1030 73.14 3.14 33.44
C PRO A 1030 74.02 4.40 33.56
N ASP A 1031 74.37 5.03 32.43
CA ASP A 1031 75.19 6.25 32.41
C ASP A 1031 74.37 7.54 32.50
N ASP A 1032 73.04 7.46 32.44
CA ASP A 1032 72.17 8.64 32.56
C ASP A 1032 71.99 9.02 34.04
N ARG A 1033 72.62 10.12 34.44
CA ARG A 1033 72.61 10.61 35.82
C ARG A 1033 71.30 11.32 36.19
N PHE A 1034 70.52 11.79 35.21
CA PHE A 1034 69.20 12.37 35.50
C PHE A 1034 68.21 11.29 35.98
N LEU A 1035 68.32 10.06 35.48
CA LEU A 1035 67.51 8.93 35.99
C LEU A 1035 67.83 8.61 37.46
N GLN A 1036 69.06 8.83 37.92
CA GLN A 1036 69.42 8.68 39.34
C GLN A 1036 68.82 9.81 40.19
N ILE A 1037 68.76 11.04 39.67
CA ILE A 1037 68.06 12.15 40.33
C ILE A 1037 66.56 11.81 40.45
N GLU A 1038 65.96 11.32 39.38
CA GLU A 1038 64.56 10.91 39.37
C GLU A 1038 64.28 9.74 40.34
N LEU A 1039 65.18 8.76 40.43
CA LEU A 1039 65.09 7.70 41.45
C LEU A 1039 65.10 8.26 42.88
N GLY A 1040 65.97 9.25 43.15
CA GLY A 1040 65.97 9.95 44.43
C GLY A 1040 64.65 10.68 44.72
N MET A 1041 64.06 11.31 43.70
CA MET A 1041 62.74 11.96 43.82
C MET A 1041 61.62 10.95 44.10
N VAL A 1042 61.64 9.77 43.46
CA VAL A 1042 60.67 8.68 43.71
C VAL A 1042 60.77 8.18 45.15
N TYR A 1043 62.00 7.99 45.68
CA TYR A 1043 62.18 7.65 47.11
C TYR A 1043 61.66 8.75 48.04
N ALA A 1044 61.86 10.03 47.70
CA ALA A 1044 61.33 11.14 48.46
C ALA A 1044 59.78 11.14 48.48
N GLU A 1045 59.12 10.94 47.33
CA GLU A 1045 57.65 10.83 47.21
C GLU A 1045 57.11 9.64 48.02
N GLY A 1046 57.86 8.54 48.10
CA GLY A 1046 57.56 7.36 48.92
C GLY A 1046 57.83 7.49 50.42
N GLY A 1047 58.26 8.68 50.90
CA GLY A 1047 58.58 8.92 52.31
C GLY A 1047 59.92 8.30 52.76
N LYS A 1048 60.79 7.91 51.83
CA LYS A 1048 62.12 7.31 52.08
C LYS A 1048 63.22 8.37 51.96
N ALA A 1049 63.12 9.43 52.75
CA ALA A 1049 64.00 10.60 52.65
C ALA A 1049 65.49 10.27 52.81
N ASP A 1050 65.85 9.32 53.67
CA ASP A 1050 67.24 8.91 53.88
C ASP A 1050 67.83 8.22 52.64
N ASP A 1051 67.04 7.40 51.95
CA ASP A 1051 67.48 6.69 50.75
C ASP A 1051 67.58 7.65 49.56
N ALA A 1052 66.62 8.59 49.44
CA ALA A 1052 66.69 9.69 48.49
C ALA A 1052 67.96 10.55 48.70
N ARG A 1053 68.26 10.93 49.95
CA ARG A 1053 69.44 11.72 50.29
C ARG A 1053 70.74 11.04 49.90
N LYS A 1054 70.91 9.76 50.22
CA LYS A 1054 72.10 8.99 49.83
C LYS A 1054 72.33 9.01 48.32
N ILE A 1055 71.25 8.92 47.53
CA ILE A 1055 71.34 8.98 46.06
C ILE A 1055 71.80 10.36 45.62
N PHE A 1056 71.17 11.44 46.09
CA PHE A 1056 71.57 12.79 45.72
C PHE A 1056 73.01 13.12 46.13
N GLU A 1057 73.43 12.76 47.34
CA GLU A 1057 74.81 12.96 47.80
C GLU A 1057 75.84 12.19 46.95
N SER A 1058 75.48 11.00 46.46
CA SER A 1058 76.37 10.19 45.60
C SER A 1058 76.67 10.86 44.25
N LEU A 1059 75.81 11.79 43.81
CA LEU A 1059 75.92 12.54 42.56
C LEU A 1059 76.70 13.87 42.73
N MET A 1060 77.14 14.21 43.95
CA MET A 1060 77.88 15.46 44.24
C MET A 1060 79.39 15.39 43.94
N LYS A 1061 79.87 14.34 43.29
CA LYS A 1061 81.30 14.12 43.03
C LYS A 1061 81.85 15.09 41.97
N PRO A 1062 83.11 15.55 42.06
CA PRO A 1062 83.68 16.54 41.13
C PRO A 1062 83.65 16.13 39.66
N GLU A 1063 83.62 14.82 39.37
CA GLU A 1063 83.60 14.26 38.03
C GLU A 1063 82.23 14.41 37.33
N GLU A 1064 81.17 14.67 38.09
CA GLU A 1064 79.82 14.87 37.57
C GLU A 1064 79.62 16.32 37.07
N SER A 1065 78.75 16.49 36.07
CA SER A 1065 78.50 17.81 35.47
C SER A 1065 77.94 18.80 36.49
N ALA A 1066 78.18 20.10 36.26
CA ALA A 1066 77.66 21.16 37.14
C ALA A 1066 76.12 21.12 37.24
N GLU A 1067 75.44 20.75 36.16
CA GLU A 1067 73.98 20.62 36.08
C GLU A 1067 73.43 19.47 36.92
N ILE A 1068 74.09 18.30 36.88
CA ILE A 1068 73.72 17.14 37.72
C ILE A 1068 73.93 17.46 39.20
N ARG A 1069 75.07 18.08 39.54
CA ARG A 1069 75.36 18.48 40.92
C ARG A 1069 74.39 19.55 41.42
N ALA A 1070 74.05 20.54 40.58
CA ALA A 1070 73.06 21.55 40.92
C ALA A 1070 71.69 20.93 41.21
N SER A 1071 71.24 20.01 40.35
CA SER A 1071 69.95 19.33 40.50
C SER A 1071 69.91 18.41 41.72
N ALA A 1072 70.98 17.67 42.01
CA ALA A 1072 71.10 16.84 43.20
C ALA A 1072 71.08 17.69 44.49
N GLN A 1073 71.84 18.79 44.51
CA GLN A 1073 71.89 19.71 45.65
C GLN A 1073 70.55 20.44 45.87
N ASN A 1074 69.85 20.81 44.79
CA ASN A 1074 68.50 21.37 44.89
C ASN A 1074 67.53 20.36 45.51
N ASN A 1075 67.61 19.08 45.14
CA ASN A 1075 66.74 18.07 45.71
C ASN A 1075 67.10 17.69 47.16
N ILE A 1076 68.36 17.79 47.58
CA ILE A 1076 68.74 17.74 49.00
C ILE A 1076 68.04 18.87 49.77
N GLY A 1077 68.03 20.08 49.21
CA GLY A 1077 67.29 21.21 49.78
C GLY A 1077 65.78 20.95 49.87
N ASN A 1078 65.18 20.28 48.87
CA ASN A 1078 63.77 19.85 48.92
C ASN A 1078 63.50 18.88 50.08
N LEU A 1079 64.39 17.92 50.33
CA LEU A 1079 64.27 17.01 51.46
C LEU A 1079 64.33 17.75 52.81
N ASP A 1080 65.27 18.67 52.97
CA ASP A 1080 65.39 19.50 54.18
C ASP A 1080 64.15 20.38 54.37
N TYR A 1081 63.63 20.96 53.28
CA TYR A 1081 62.43 21.79 53.32
C TYR A 1081 61.20 20.99 53.74
N LEU A 1082 61.01 19.78 53.22
CA LEU A 1082 59.92 18.87 53.59
C LEU A 1082 60.05 18.37 55.04
N ALA A 1083 61.27 18.20 55.55
CA ALA A 1083 61.54 17.88 56.95
C ALA A 1083 61.35 19.07 57.91
N GLY A 1084 61.14 20.27 57.38
CA GLY A 1084 61.00 21.51 58.15
C GLY A 1084 62.32 22.17 58.52
N ASP A 1085 63.46 21.66 58.06
CA ASP A 1085 64.77 22.32 58.20
C ASP A 1085 64.96 23.37 57.08
N TYR A 1086 64.25 24.49 57.22
CA TYR A 1086 64.30 25.56 56.23
C TYR A 1086 65.68 26.23 56.13
N LYS A 1087 66.51 26.14 57.18
CA LYS A 1087 67.86 26.71 57.19
C LYS A 1087 68.83 25.83 56.38
N GLY A 1088 68.76 24.51 56.59
CA GLY A 1088 69.46 23.52 55.76
C GLY A 1088 69.03 23.63 54.29
N ALA A 1089 67.72 23.70 54.04
CA ALA A 1089 67.17 23.88 52.71
C ALA A 1089 67.69 25.14 52.02
N ALA A 1090 67.66 26.30 52.69
CA ALA A 1090 68.16 27.56 52.13
C ALA A 1090 69.66 27.48 51.77
N ALA A 1091 70.47 26.80 52.58
CA ALA A 1091 71.89 26.61 52.31
C ALA A 1091 72.10 25.70 51.08
N ALA A 1092 71.40 24.57 51.02
CA ALA A 1092 71.47 23.64 49.89
C ALA A 1092 71.01 24.32 48.57
N TYR A 1093 69.89 25.05 48.58
CA TYR A 1093 69.44 25.80 47.40
C TYR A 1093 70.43 26.89 46.96
N ALA A 1094 71.11 27.56 47.91
CA ALA A 1094 72.13 28.55 47.59
C ALA A 1094 73.39 27.93 46.96
N GLU A 1095 73.79 26.76 47.41
CA GLU A 1095 74.88 26.00 46.79
C GLU A 1095 74.49 25.50 45.40
N ALA A 1096 73.26 25.00 45.24
CA ALA A 1096 72.71 24.61 43.95
C ALA A 1096 72.68 25.79 42.95
N ALA A 1097 72.29 26.98 43.41
CA ALA A 1097 72.27 28.21 42.60
C ALA A 1097 73.68 28.70 42.20
N GLN A 1098 74.73 28.36 42.95
CA GLN A 1098 76.11 28.65 42.52
C GLN A 1098 76.54 27.76 41.35
N LEU A 1099 76.07 26.51 41.33
CA LEU A 1099 76.36 25.53 40.29
C LEU A 1099 75.54 25.78 39.01
N ALA A 1100 74.30 26.23 39.16
CA ALA A 1100 73.40 26.59 38.05
C ALA A 1100 72.67 27.92 38.33
N PRO A 1101 73.32 29.07 38.15
CA PRO A 1101 72.77 30.39 38.52
C PRO A 1101 71.60 30.86 37.65
N ASP A 1102 71.44 30.26 36.46
CA ASP A 1102 70.37 30.57 35.53
C ASP A 1102 69.17 29.62 35.65
N ASP A 1103 69.19 28.67 36.59
CA ASP A 1103 68.05 27.79 36.84
C ASP A 1103 66.97 28.50 37.67
N GLY A 1104 65.89 28.90 36.99
CA GLY A 1104 64.77 29.59 37.63
C GLY A 1104 64.04 28.76 38.67
N GLY A 1105 64.06 27.43 38.59
CA GLY A 1105 63.42 26.54 39.56
C GLY A 1105 64.15 26.53 40.91
N ILE A 1106 65.48 26.56 40.89
CA ILE A 1106 66.31 26.68 42.11
C ILE A 1106 66.06 28.03 42.79
N LEU A 1107 65.96 29.12 42.02
CA LEU A 1107 65.64 30.45 42.55
C LEU A 1107 64.25 30.47 43.22
N VAL A 1108 63.24 29.82 42.62
CA VAL A 1108 61.91 29.70 43.26
C VAL A 1108 61.97 28.89 44.55
N ASN A 1109 62.80 27.85 44.63
CA ASN A 1109 63.04 27.11 45.87
C ASN A 1109 63.77 27.96 46.94
N GLN A 1110 64.72 28.80 46.55
CA GLN A 1110 65.30 29.80 47.46
C GLN A 1110 64.24 30.78 47.97
N ALA A 1111 63.28 31.17 47.12
CA ALA A 1111 62.17 32.02 47.54
C ALA A 1111 61.29 31.32 48.60
N ARG A 1112 60.99 30.03 48.42
CA ARG A 1112 60.24 29.22 49.39
C ARG A 1112 60.94 29.14 50.74
N ALA A 1113 62.24 28.81 50.76
CA ALA A 1113 63.01 28.72 52.00
C ALA A 1113 63.13 30.08 52.70
N ALA A 1114 63.41 31.15 51.95
CA ALA A 1114 63.47 32.51 52.49
C ALA A 1114 62.13 32.96 53.10
N TRP A 1115 61.01 32.64 52.44
CA TRP A 1115 59.68 32.92 52.97
C TRP A 1115 59.43 32.20 54.29
N ARG A 1116 59.75 30.90 54.36
CA ARG A 1116 59.58 30.10 55.60
C ARG A 1116 60.50 30.58 56.74
N LEU A 1117 61.66 31.14 56.41
CA LEU A 1117 62.56 31.78 57.37
C LEU A 1117 62.16 33.22 57.75
N GLY A 1118 61.10 33.76 57.13
CA GLY A 1118 60.58 35.10 57.42
C GLY A 1118 61.27 36.24 56.67
N ASP A 1119 62.20 35.96 55.76
CA ASP A 1119 62.92 36.95 54.96
C ASP A 1119 62.13 37.28 53.68
N LYS A 1120 61.10 38.11 53.84
CA LYS A 1120 60.15 38.46 52.76
C LYS A 1120 60.81 39.15 51.58
N ASP A 1121 61.82 39.99 51.82
CA ASP A 1121 62.49 40.76 50.77
C ASP A 1121 63.33 39.85 49.87
N LYS A 1122 64.09 38.92 50.47
CA LYS A 1122 64.81 37.90 49.69
C LYS A 1122 63.84 36.95 48.98
N ALA A 1123 62.77 36.53 49.65
CA ALA A 1123 61.76 35.67 49.03
C ALA A 1123 61.17 36.30 47.77
N ARG A 1124 60.82 37.58 47.83
CA ARG A 1124 60.32 38.33 46.67
C ARG A 1124 61.37 38.50 45.58
N ALA A 1125 62.61 38.83 45.94
CA ALA A 1125 63.69 39.00 44.99
C ALA A 1125 63.96 37.71 44.20
N PHE A 1126 64.06 36.57 44.90
CA PHE A 1126 64.25 35.27 44.28
C PHE A 1126 63.06 34.83 43.42
N ALA A 1127 61.81 35.06 43.87
CA ALA A 1127 60.62 34.73 43.09
C ALA A 1127 60.55 35.49 41.75
N LEU A 1128 60.82 36.80 41.77
CA LEU A 1128 60.88 37.65 40.57
C LEU A 1128 62.02 37.27 39.62
N ASP A 1129 63.15 36.85 40.18
CA ASP A 1129 64.31 36.46 39.38
C ASP A 1129 64.13 35.08 38.74
N GLY A 1130 63.53 34.14 39.48
CA GLY A 1130 63.12 32.84 38.98
C GLY A 1130 62.06 32.93 37.89
N GLU A 1131 61.05 33.79 38.05
CA GLU A 1131 60.03 34.06 37.01
C GLU A 1131 60.65 34.36 35.66
N LYS A 1132 61.60 35.31 35.60
CA LYS A 1132 62.22 35.76 34.34
C LYS A 1132 62.92 34.64 33.58
N ARG A 1133 63.31 33.57 34.28
CA ARG A 1133 64.08 32.44 33.76
C ARG A 1133 63.21 31.21 33.48
N LEU A 1134 61.98 31.16 33.99
CA LEU A 1134 61.03 30.06 33.78
C LEU A 1134 60.06 30.37 32.65
N LYS A 1135 59.83 29.38 31.78
CA LYS A 1135 58.88 29.48 30.67
C LYS A 1135 57.42 29.46 31.14
N ASP A 1136 57.13 28.75 32.22
CA ASP A 1136 55.84 28.75 32.92
C ASP A 1136 56.04 28.80 34.45
N TRP A 1137 56.27 30.01 34.98
CA TRP A 1137 56.61 30.21 36.39
C TRP A 1137 55.48 29.83 37.36
N ARG A 1138 54.22 29.80 36.89
CA ARG A 1138 53.04 29.55 37.73
C ARG A 1138 52.99 28.12 38.25
N GLU A 1139 53.52 27.16 37.49
CA GLU A 1139 53.69 25.77 37.93
C GLU A 1139 54.67 25.64 39.11
N TYR A 1140 55.67 26.51 39.18
CA TYR A 1140 56.74 26.42 40.17
C TYR A 1140 56.48 27.23 41.44
N ALA A 1141 55.58 28.23 41.43
CA ALA A 1141 55.41 29.20 42.53
C ALA A 1141 54.01 29.21 43.19
N GLY A 1142 53.11 28.29 42.82
CA GLY A 1142 51.69 28.32 43.25
C GLY A 1142 51.41 28.20 44.75
N ASP A 1143 52.39 27.79 45.55
CA ASP A 1143 52.32 27.66 47.01
C ASP A 1143 52.90 28.87 47.77
N LEU A 1144 53.56 29.79 47.06
CA LEU A 1144 54.02 31.06 47.63
C LEU A 1144 52.83 32.02 47.80
N PRO A 1145 52.81 32.84 48.88
CA PRO A 1145 51.77 33.85 49.07
C PRO A 1145 51.61 34.75 47.85
N GLY A 1146 50.37 35.03 47.46
CA GLY A 1146 50.07 35.89 46.30
C GLY A 1146 50.68 37.30 46.36
N GLU A 1147 51.06 37.77 47.55
CA GLU A 1147 51.79 39.04 47.74
C GLU A 1147 53.24 39.02 47.25
N LEU A 1148 53.84 37.83 47.13
CA LEU A 1148 55.17 37.62 46.58
C LEU A 1148 55.15 37.34 45.08
N LEU A 1149 53.96 37.03 44.54
CA LEU A 1149 53.78 36.69 43.14
C LEU A 1149 53.63 37.97 42.31
N PRO A 1150 54.26 38.03 41.12
CA PRO A 1150 53.98 39.06 40.12
C PRO A 1150 52.48 39.11 39.79
N LYS A 1151 51.97 40.31 39.53
CA LYS A 1151 50.55 40.52 39.17
C LYS A 1151 50.20 39.95 37.80
#